data_AF-A0A8H3C5H5-F1
#
_entry.id   AF-A0A8H3C5H5-F1
#
_cell.length_a   1.000
_cell.length_b   1.000
_cell.length_c   1.000
_cell.angle_alpha   90.00
_cell.angle_beta   90.00
_cell.angle_gamma   90.00
#
_symmetry.space_group_name_H-M   'P 1'
#
loop_
_entity.id
_entity.type
_entity.pdbx_description
1 polymer ?
#
loop_
_entity_poly.entity_id
_entity_poly.type
_entity_poly.pdbx_seq_one_letter_code
_entity_poly.pdbx_strand_id
1 'polypeptide(L)'
;MADRQTENRAPRVKNRAPAAVQITAEQLLREAQERQETAFKAPRQRVEDFEELHEYRGRKRKEFEERIRRTRGSVKEWQAYASWEASQGEYDRSRSVYERALDVDARDVKLWLSYTEMELKARNVQHSRNLFDRAVTLLPRIDQLWYKYVYLEELLQNVPGARQVFERWMAWEPDDKAWQAYIKLEERYNELDRASKIYERWVGVRPDPRVWVKWAKFEEERGKPEKAREVFQTALEFFGDGVDEVAQAQAVFAAFAKMETRLKEYERARVIYKFALSRLPRSISAPLYAAYTKFEKQHGERAGAESAVLGRRRIQYEDELQQDPFNYDVWFDYTRLEEEAYRTAKDEGEGIDEAAGRVREVYERAVAQVPPGGEKRHWRRYIFLWLNYAVFEEVESKDIARTRQIYQTILRLVPHKTFTFAKLWIQAARFEIRQLDLAAARKLLGAAIGMCPKEGLFKGYIQLELELREFDRVRTLYEKYLEHDPANTPAWIKFAELETTLGDLSRTRALFELAISQPALDMPELLWKAYIDFEFEERERERTRELYRRLSSRTGHVKVWVAFALFEAASMSDPDDEDGDGEGADKGDPDRARAVFQEGYDSLRAKGLKEERVVLLEAWKTFEQEHGTEEQLKKVEGMMPQIIKRWRRGDASGALEEYWDMLFADDEREANPTSFKLLQMAHAWKQAQAAESDSDSEDEDEEEEK
;
A
#
# COMPACT_ATOMS: atom_id res chain seq x y z
N MET A 1 88.07 18.06 -28.70
CA MET A 1 89.08 17.26 -29.43
C MET A 1 88.63 15.81 -29.36
N ALA A 2 88.59 15.17 -30.52
CA ALA A 2 88.13 13.81 -30.70
C ALA A 2 89.14 12.82 -30.09
N ASP A 3 88.63 11.81 -29.39
CA ASP A 3 89.31 10.53 -29.28
C ASP A 3 88.34 9.43 -29.70
N ARG A 4 88.57 8.93 -30.92
CA ARG A 4 87.85 7.80 -31.52
C ARG A 4 88.45 6.52 -30.95
N GLN A 5 87.76 5.88 -30.01
CA GLN A 5 87.92 4.45 -29.77
C GLN A 5 86.66 3.73 -30.28
N THR A 6 86.75 3.30 -31.53
CA THR A 6 85.87 2.28 -32.11
C THR A 6 86.23 0.93 -31.52
N GLU A 7 85.69 0.60 -30.36
CA GLU A 7 85.68 -0.78 -29.88
C GLU A 7 84.60 -1.57 -30.61
N ASN A 8 85.06 -2.59 -31.35
CA ASN A 8 84.28 -3.69 -31.91
C ASN A 8 83.41 -4.34 -30.81
N ARG A 9 82.22 -3.80 -30.56
CA ARG A 9 81.18 -4.55 -29.85
C ARG A 9 80.53 -5.48 -30.85
N ALA A 10 80.85 -6.78 -30.73
CA ALA A 10 80.07 -7.85 -31.34
C ALA A 10 78.56 -7.56 -31.18
N PRO A 11 77.71 -7.84 -32.18
CA PRO A 11 76.28 -7.56 -32.08
C PRO A 11 75.74 -8.25 -30.83
N ARG A 12 75.37 -7.47 -29.79
CA ARG A 12 74.76 -8.02 -28.57
C ARG A 12 73.53 -8.79 -29.01
N VAL A 13 73.56 -10.12 -28.87
CA VAL A 13 72.39 -10.96 -29.09
C VAL A 13 71.31 -10.46 -28.14
N LYS A 14 70.32 -9.75 -28.68
CA LYS A 14 69.21 -9.20 -27.89
C LYS A 14 68.32 -10.38 -27.53
N ASN A 15 68.23 -10.69 -26.24
CA ASN A 15 67.23 -11.63 -25.77
C ASN A 15 65.83 -11.03 -26.05
N ARG A 16 65.05 -11.68 -26.92
CA ARG A 16 63.68 -11.29 -27.26
C ARG A 16 62.63 -12.03 -26.40
N ALA A 17 63.07 -12.71 -25.34
CA ALA A 17 62.15 -13.24 -24.34
C ALA A 17 61.28 -12.10 -23.77
N PRO A 18 60.01 -12.36 -23.46
CA PRO A 18 59.15 -11.36 -22.83
C PRO A 18 59.81 -10.87 -21.54
N ALA A 19 59.91 -9.55 -21.39
CA ALA A 19 60.44 -8.95 -20.16
C ALA A 19 59.53 -9.32 -18.99
N ALA A 20 60.13 -9.76 -17.88
CA ALA A 20 59.40 -10.16 -16.67
C ALA A 20 58.56 -9.02 -16.07
N VAL A 21 58.98 -7.76 -16.31
CA VAL A 21 58.26 -6.55 -15.93
C VAL A 21 57.95 -5.76 -17.20
N GLN A 22 56.67 -5.54 -17.47
CA GLN A 22 56.24 -4.65 -18.53
C GLN A 22 56.24 -3.21 -18.01
N ILE A 23 56.96 -2.31 -18.69
CA ILE A 23 57.02 -0.90 -18.30
C ILE A 23 55.62 -0.31 -18.45
N THR A 24 55.03 0.14 -17.34
CA THR A 24 53.71 0.78 -17.33
C THR A 24 53.83 2.30 -17.44
N ALA A 25 52.74 2.98 -17.85
CA ALA A 25 52.70 4.43 -17.88
C ALA A 25 52.94 5.07 -16.49
N GLU A 26 52.53 4.38 -15.43
CA GLU A 26 52.77 4.80 -14.04
C GLU A 26 54.28 4.85 -13.71
N GLN A 27 55.04 3.83 -14.11
CA GLN A 27 56.49 3.82 -13.90
C GLN A 27 57.19 4.98 -14.62
N LEU A 28 56.76 5.30 -15.85
CA LEU A 28 57.31 6.43 -16.60
C LEU A 28 57.01 7.78 -15.94
N LEU A 29 55.79 7.99 -15.42
CA LEU A 29 55.43 9.22 -14.72
C LEU A 29 56.18 9.37 -13.40
N ARG A 30 56.34 8.27 -12.66
CA ARG A 30 57.10 8.25 -11.40
C ARG A 30 58.57 8.56 -11.64
N GLU A 31 59.18 7.90 -12.62
CA GLU A 31 60.57 8.15 -12.98
C GLU A 31 60.78 9.57 -13.54
N ALA A 32 59.81 10.12 -14.27
CA ALA A 32 59.84 11.51 -14.72
C ALA A 32 59.77 12.51 -13.56
N GLN A 33 58.94 12.24 -12.54
CA GLN A 33 58.85 13.09 -11.36
C GLN A 33 60.10 12.99 -10.47
N GLU A 34 60.68 11.80 -10.32
CA GLU A 34 61.92 11.59 -9.57
C GLU A 34 63.13 12.24 -10.27
N ARG A 35 63.13 12.28 -11.60
CA ARG A 35 64.15 12.98 -12.41
C ARG A 35 63.85 14.46 -12.61
N GLN A 36 62.73 14.98 -12.11
CA GLN A 36 62.44 16.40 -12.20
C GLN A 36 63.48 17.16 -11.36
N GLU A 37 64.35 17.90 -12.04
CA GLU A 37 65.33 18.74 -11.37
C GLU A 37 64.63 19.67 -10.39
N THR A 38 65.05 19.63 -9.12
CA THR A 38 64.51 20.52 -8.10
C THR A 38 64.79 21.96 -8.52
N ALA A 39 63.76 22.81 -8.54
CA ALA A 39 63.92 24.21 -8.89
C ALA A 39 65.06 24.85 -8.08
N PHE A 40 65.95 25.57 -8.78
CA PHE A 40 67.10 26.25 -8.16
C PHE A 40 66.64 27.17 -7.03
N LYS A 41 67.16 26.96 -5.81
CA LYS A 41 66.94 27.85 -4.66
C LYS A 41 68.16 28.75 -4.50
N ALA A 42 67.93 30.07 -4.57
CA ALA A 42 69.00 31.04 -4.35
C ALA A 42 69.65 30.87 -2.96
N PRO A 43 70.97 31.11 -2.82
CA PRO A 43 71.66 31.00 -1.54
C PRO A 43 71.14 32.03 -0.53
N ARG A 44 71.17 31.68 0.76
CA ARG A 44 70.77 32.59 1.84
C ARG A 44 71.83 33.67 2.03
N GLN A 45 71.58 34.87 1.52
CA GLN A 45 72.39 36.06 1.78
C GLN A 45 71.95 36.72 3.10
N ARG A 46 72.90 37.07 3.97
CA ARG A 46 72.66 37.94 5.14
C ARG A 46 72.93 39.38 4.72
N VAL A 47 72.13 40.32 5.23
CA VAL A 47 72.27 41.75 4.98
C VAL A 47 72.98 42.34 6.20
N GLU A 48 74.15 42.95 6.01
CA GLU A 48 75.01 43.40 7.12
C GLU A 48 74.90 44.90 7.40
N ASP A 49 74.69 45.72 6.39
CA ASP A 49 74.66 47.18 6.52
C ASP A 49 73.41 47.85 5.87
N PHE A 50 73.31 49.17 6.04
CA PHE A 50 72.20 49.96 5.48
C PHE A 50 72.28 50.10 3.95
N GLU A 51 73.48 50.02 3.35
CA GLU A 51 73.68 50.15 1.91
C GLU A 51 73.21 48.89 1.17
N GLU A 52 73.60 47.71 1.65
CA GLU A 52 73.11 46.40 1.19
C GLU A 52 71.60 46.26 1.39
N LEU A 53 71.06 46.77 2.51
CA LEU A 53 69.61 46.82 2.72
C LEU A 53 68.92 47.71 1.68
N HIS A 54 69.51 48.86 1.35
CA HIS A 54 69.01 49.75 0.32
C HIS A 54 69.04 49.12 -1.08
N GLU A 55 70.13 48.42 -1.41
CA GLU A 55 70.27 47.71 -2.69
C GLU A 55 69.27 46.55 -2.79
N TYR A 56 69.12 45.76 -1.71
CA TYR A 56 68.11 44.71 -1.61
C TYR A 56 66.70 45.28 -1.80
N ARG A 57 66.38 46.39 -1.11
CA ARG A 57 65.09 47.07 -1.26
C ARG A 57 64.89 47.56 -2.68
N GLY A 58 65.91 48.17 -3.30
CA GLY A 58 65.86 48.65 -4.68
C GLY A 58 65.59 47.52 -5.68
N ARG A 59 66.30 46.40 -5.55
CA ARG A 59 66.12 45.21 -6.41
C ARG A 59 64.72 44.62 -6.27
N LYS A 60 64.24 44.47 -5.04
CA LYS A 60 62.89 43.93 -4.76
C LYS A 60 61.79 44.86 -5.25
N ARG A 61 61.93 46.18 -5.07
CA ARG A 61 60.99 47.17 -5.63
C ARG A 61 60.92 47.09 -7.13
N LYS A 62 62.06 47.03 -7.81
CA LYS A 62 62.12 46.89 -9.27
C LYS A 62 61.42 45.60 -9.72
N GLU A 63 61.64 44.49 -9.02
CA GLU A 63 60.97 43.21 -9.28
C GLU A 63 59.44 43.34 -9.15
N PHE A 64 58.94 43.92 -8.05
CA PHE A 64 57.51 44.13 -7.86
C PHE A 64 56.90 45.12 -8.85
N GLU A 65 57.56 46.23 -9.14
CA GLU A 65 57.10 47.21 -10.13
C GLU A 65 57.07 46.62 -11.54
N GLU A 66 58.04 45.78 -11.92
CA GLU A 66 58.00 45.06 -13.20
C GLU A 66 56.85 44.05 -13.25
N ARG A 67 56.59 43.32 -12.16
CA ARG A 67 55.43 42.41 -12.07
C ARG A 67 54.11 43.16 -12.19
N ILE A 68 53.97 44.28 -11.49
CA ILE A 68 52.78 45.13 -11.54
C ILE A 68 52.61 45.75 -12.94
N ARG A 69 53.70 46.17 -13.59
CA ARG A 69 53.64 46.66 -14.98
C ARG A 69 53.16 45.60 -15.95
N ARG A 70 53.62 44.34 -15.79
CA ARG A 70 53.20 43.21 -16.62
C ARG A 70 51.75 42.79 -16.33
N THR A 71 51.35 42.81 -15.06
CA THR A 71 50.08 42.26 -14.58
C THR A 71 49.30 43.30 -13.78
N ARG A 72 48.99 44.45 -14.41
CA ARG A 72 48.40 45.62 -13.73
C ARG A 72 47.08 45.32 -13.00
N GLY A 73 46.27 44.42 -13.52
CA GLY A 73 44.98 44.03 -12.92
C GLY A 73 45.06 42.97 -11.81
N SER A 74 46.23 42.39 -11.53
CA SER A 74 46.33 41.36 -10.48
C SER A 74 46.50 41.99 -9.10
N VAL A 75 45.42 42.04 -8.33
CA VAL A 75 45.42 42.52 -6.94
C VAL A 75 46.44 41.79 -6.06
N LYS A 76 46.70 40.50 -6.32
CA LYS A 76 47.64 39.70 -5.52
C LYS A 76 49.06 40.27 -5.55
N GLU A 77 49.51 40.76 -6.71
CA GLU A 77 50.85 41.36 -6.84
C GLU A 77 50.92 42.71 -6.10
N TRP A 78 49.85 43.51 -6.16
CA TRP A 78 49.72 44.74 -5.39
C TRP A 78 49.75 44.48 -3.88
N GLN A 79 48.99 43.49 -3.39
CA GLN A 79 48.98 43.11 -1.97
C GLN A 79 50.34 42.56 -1.52
N ALA A 80 50.99 41.73 -2.34
CA ALA A 80 52.33 41.21 -2.04
C ALA A 80 53.35 42.35 -1.94
N TYR A 81 53.30 43.32 -2.87
CA TYR A 81 54.21 44.46 -2.83
C TYR A 81 53.95 45.35 -1.61
N ALA A 82 52.69 45.69 -1.33
CA ALA A 82 52.33 46.55 -0.21
C ALA A 82 52.63 45.91 1.15
N SER A 83 52.38 44.60 1.31
CA SER A 83 52.72 43.85 2.51
C SER A 83 54.23 43.70 2.71
N TRP A 84 55.00 43.58 1.62
CA TRP A 84 56.45 43.60 1.68
C TRP A 84 56.99 44.96 2.15
N GLU A 85 56.51 46.09 1.63
CA GLU A 85 56.90 47.43 2.12
C GLU A 85 56.52 47.62 3.60
N ALA A 86 55.34 47.13 4.01
CA ALA A 86 54.93 47.14 5.42
C ALA A 86 55.87 46.29 6.31
N SER A 87 56.36 45.14 5.81
CA SER A 87 57.35 44.32 6.53
C SER A 87 58.70 45.02 6.70
N GLN A 88 59.02 45.99 5.85
CA GLN A 88 60.22 46.82 5.96
C GLN A 88 60.04 48.01 6.93
N GLY A 89 58.83 48.20 7.49
CA GLY A 89 58.48 49.35 8.32
C GLY A 89 58.18 50.63 7.53
N GLU A 90 58.15 50.56 6.19
CA GLU A 90 57.92 51.72 5.33
C GLU A 90 56.42 51.87 4.99
N TYR A 91 55.65 52.28 5.99
CA TYR A 91 54.19 52.37 5.87
C TYR A 91 53.73 53.44 4.86
N ASP A 92 54.44 54.56 4.72
CA ASP A 92 54.08 55.61 3.75
C ASP A 92 54.17 55.12 2.29
N ARG A 93 55.17 54.29 1.99
CA ARG A 93 55.25 53.64 0.67
C ARG A 93 54.16 52.59 0.51
N SER A 94 53.90 51.78 1.55
CA SER A 94 52.80 50.81 1.54
C SER A 94 51.45 51.50 1.24
N ARG A 95 51.16 52.66 1.85
CA ARG A 95 49.99 53.49 1.54
C ARG A 95 49.96 53.90 0.07
N SER A 96 51.07 54.45 -0.44
CA SER A 96 51.16 54.85 -1.85
C SER A 96 50.89 53.68 -2.80
N VAL A 97 51.37 52.47 -2.49
CA VAL A 97 51.10 51.26 -3.29
C VAL A 97 49.62 50.89 -3.22
N TYR A 98 48.99 50.93 -2.04
CA TYR A 98 47.56 50.66 -1.90
C TYR A 98 46.68 51.71 -2.59
N GLU A 99 46.99 53.01 -2.49
CA GLU A 99 46.26 54.06 -3.21
C GLU A 99 46.39 53.88 -4.73
N ARG A 100 47.60 53.57 -5.24
CA ARG A 100 47.80 53.24 -6.66
C ARG A 100 47.03 51.99 -7.08
N ALA A 101 46.91 51.00 -6.21
CA ALA A 101 46.12 49.80 -6.49
C ALA A 101 44.62 50.12 -6.53
N LEU A 102 44.14 51.00 -5.65
CA LEU A 102 42.75 51.48 -5.63
C LEU A 102 42.42 52.35 -6.85
N ASP A 103 43.38 53.12 -7.36
CA ASP A 103 43.21 53.84 -8.63
C ASP A 103 43.03 52.90 -9.83
N VAL A 104 43.56 51.67 -9.74
CA VAL A 104 43.36 50.64 -10.78
C VAL A 104 42.02 49.94 -10.61
N ASP A 105 41.72 49.46 -9.40
CA ASP A 105 40.45 48.80 -9.08
C ASP A 105 39.95 49.20 -7.68
N ALA A 106 39.11 50.24 -7.66
CA ALA A 106 38.48 50.72 -6.44
C ALA A 106 37.34 49.82 -5.94
N ARG A 107 36.89 48.83 -6.73
CA ARG A 107 35.74 47.97 -6.37
C ARG A 107 36.16 46.72 -5.62
N ASP A 108 37.43 46.34 -5.65
CA ASP A 108 37.89 45.13 -4.99
C ASP A 108 37.88 45.27 -3.46
N VAL A 109 37.02 44.49 -2.81
CA VAL A 109 36.84 44.48 -1.35
C VAL A 109 38.10 43.98 -0.65
N LYS A 110 38.79 43.00 -1.23
CA LYS A 110 39.98 42.41 -0.61
C LYS A 110 41.10 43.44 -0.48
N LEU A 111 41.24 44.32 -1.48
CA LEU A 111 42.20 45.41 -1.44
C LEU A 111 41.91 46.38 -0.28
N TRP A 112 40.67 46.86 -0.14
CA TRP A 112 40.25 47.70 0.99
C TRP A 112 40.49 47.05 2.35
N LEU A 113 40.15 45.77 2.49
CA LEU A 113 40.38 45.01 3.72
C LEU A 113 41.88 44.86 4.03
N SER A 114 42.69 44.49 3.05
CA SER A 114 44.14 44.37 3.25
C SER A 114 44.81 45.69 3.63
N TYR A 115 44.33 46.81 3.06
CA TYR A 115 44.84 48.14 3.37
C TYR A 115 44.43 48.59 4.77
N THR A 116 43.16 48.41 5.15
CA THR A 116 42.68 48.71 6.52
C THR A 116 43.39 47.84 7.56
N GLU A 117 43.57 46.54 7.30
CA GLU A 117 44.32 45.63 8.18
C GLU A 117 45.79 46.03 8.34
N MET A 118 46.42 46.55 7.28
CA MET A 118 47.78 47.08 7.34
C MET A 118 47.87 48.29 8.28
N GLU A 119 46.97 49.27 8.14
CA GLU A 119 46.95 50.44 9.03
C GLU A 119 46.63 50.06 10.49
N LEU A 120 45.77 49.07 10.71
CA LEU A 120 45.48 48.54 12.05
C LEU A 120 46.70 47.85 12.67
N LYS A 121 47.47 47.09 11.88
CA LYS A 121 48.75 46.51 12.33
C LYS A 121 49.78 47.59 12.66
N ALA A 122 49.79 48.68 11.91
CA ALA A 122 50.61 49.86 12.17
C ALA A 122 50.11 50.72 13.35
N ARG A 123 48.98 50.35 13.98
CA ARG A 123 48.31 51.08 15.07
C ARG A 123 47.78 52.46 14.69
N ASN A 124 47.61 52.75 13.40
CA ASN A 124 47.07 54.01 12.90
C ASN A 124 45.55 53.96 12.81
N VAL A 125 44.89 54.04 13.96
CA VAL A 125 43.42 53.90 14.06
C VAL A 125 42.67 54.96 13.24
N GLN A 126 43.13 56.22 13.27
CA GLN A 126 42.45 57.30 12.55
C GLN A 126 42.53 57.12 11.03
N HIS A 127 43.67 56.65 10.50
CA HIS A 127 43.79 56.35 9.08
C HIS A 127 42.89 55.18 8.69
N SER A 128 42.81 54.15 9.54
CA SER A 128 41.87 53.04 9.32
C SER A 128 40.42 53.50 9.30
N ARG A 129 40.00 54.40 10.22
CA ARG A 129 38.65 55.00 10.21
C ARG A 129 38.35 55.76 8.92
N ASN A 130 39.25 56.65 8.51
CA ASN A 130 39.09 57.42 7.28
C ASN A 130 39.00 56.47 6.07
N LEU A 131 39.76 55.38 6.08
CA LEU A 131 39.76 54.40 5.01
C LEU A 131 38.46 53.58 4.97
N PHE A 132 37.95 53.13 6.12
CA PHE A 132 36.64 52.48 6.20
C PHE A 132 35.50 53.43 5.80
N ASP A 133 35.53 54.69 6.24
CA ASP A 133 34.53 55.69 5.87
C ASP A 133 34.53 55.95 4.35
N ARG A 134 35.71 56.06 3.73
CA ARG A 134 35.86 56.15 2.28
C ARG A 134 35.38 54.88 1.57
N ALA A 135 35.74 53.70 2.08
CA ALA A 135 35.35 52.42 1.50
C ALA A 135 33.83 52.24 1.50
N VAL A 136 33.19 52.55 2.62
CA VAL A 136 31.73 52.47 2.79
C VAL A 136 30.99 53.50 1.94
N THR A 137 31.57 54.69 1.77
CA THR A 137 30.98 55.73 0.90
C THR A 137 31.05 55.34 -0.58
N LEU A 138 32.14 54.69 -1.01
CA LEU A 138 32.30 54.22 -2.39
C LEU A 138 31.54 52.92 -2.68
N LEU A 139 31.48 52.01 -1.70
CA LEU A 139 30.90 50.67 -1.84
C LEU A 139 29.83 50.40 -0.77
N PRO A 140 28.72 51.16 -0.74
CA PRO A 140 27.72 51.07 0.32
C PRO A 140 26.93 49.76 0.33
N ARG A 141 26.92 49.01 -0.77
CA ARG A 141 26.21 47.71 -0.89
C ARG A 141 26.97 46.51 -0.33
N ILE A 142 28.22 46.71 0.09
CA ILE A 142 29.09 45.61 0.53
C ILE A 142 29.07 45.51 2.05
N ASP A 143 28.22 44.64 2.57
CA ASP A 143 28.01 44.45 4.01
C ASP A 143 29.29 44.13 4.79
N GLN A 144 30.24 43.41 4.16
CA GLN A 144 31.50 43.04 4.79
C GLN A 144 32.30 44.26 5.28
N LEU A 145 32.27 45.37 4.53
CA LEU A 145 32.98 46.60 4.91
C LEU A 145 32.31 47.26 6.12
N TRP A 146 30.97 47.32 6.12
CA TRP A 146 30.19 47.83 7.25
C TRP A 146 30.42 47.02 8.51
N TYR A 147 30.36 45.69 8.43
CA TYR A 147 30.63 44.81 9.58
C TYR A 147 32.02 45.04 10.17
N LYS A 148 33.05 45.17 9.32
CA LYS A 148 34.42 45.41 9.78
C LYS A 148 34.59 46.80 10.39
N TYR A 149 33.91 47.80 9.84
CA TYR A 149 33.95 49.15 10.37
C TYR A 149 33.25 49.27 11.73
N VAL A 150 32.04 48.70 11.86
CA VAL A 150 31.33 48.61 13.15
C VAL A 150 32.17 47.84 14.16
N TYR A 151 32.72 46.68 13.77
CA TYR A 151 33.54 45.86 14.65
C TYR A 151 34.78 46.61 15.13
N LEU A 152 35.41 47.42 14.27
CA LEU A 152 36.51 48.29 14.68
C LEU A 152 36.08 49.31 15.74
N GLU A 153 34.95 50.01 15.54
CA GLU A 153 34.46 50.98 16.54
C GLU A 153 34.03 50.30 17.84
N GLU A 154 33.47 49.08 17.78
CA GLU A 154 33.12 48.28 18.96
C GLU A 154 34.36 47.82 19.73
N LEU A 155 35.42 47.39 19.03
CA LEU A 155 36.72 47.05 19.65
C LEU A 155 37.36 48.26 20.35
N LEU A 156 37.15 49.46 19.82
CA LEU A 156 37.60 50.72 20.42
C LEU A 156 36.66 51.21 21.52
N GLN A 157 35.61 50.45 21.85
CA GLN A 157 34.56 50.78 22.83
C GLN A 157 33.82 52.10 22.51
N ASN A 158 33.86 52.55 21.26
CA ASN A 158 33.16 53.74 20.79
C ASN A 158 31.73 53.38 20.37
N VAL A 159 30.88 53.06 21.35
CA VAL A 159 29.48 52.66 21.12
C VAL A 159 28.67 53.73 20.36
N PRO A 160 28.78 55.04 20.68
CA PRO A 160 28.10 56.08 19.90
C PRO A 160 28.55 56.12 18.43
N GLY A 161 29.85 55.94 18.17
CA GLY A 161 30.39 55.83 16.81
C GLY A 161 29.85 54.61 16.06
N ALA A 162 29.88 53.43 16.68
CA ALA A 162 29.33 52.21 16.10
C ALA A 162 27.84 52.37 15.75
N ARG A 163 27.05 53.02 16.61
CA ARG A 163 25.64 53.36 16.34
C ARG A 163 25.49 54.31 15.16
N GLN A 164 26.32 55.35 15.06
CA GLN A 164 26.29 56.27 13.93
C GLN A 164 26.60 55.56 12.61
N VAL A 165 27.56 54.62 12.62
CA VAL A 165 27.86 53.77 11.46
C VAL A 165 26.67 52.89 11.11
N PHE A 166 26.02 52.25 12.09
CA PHE A 166 24.80 51.48 11.86
C PHE A 166 23.65 52.33 11.32
N GLU A 167 23.40 53.52 11.86
CA GLU A 167 22.35 54.41 11.36
C GLU A 167 22.60 54.83 9.92
N ARG A 168 23.86 55.14 9.55
CA ARG A 168 24.25 55.37 8.16
C ARG A 168 24.05 54.14 7.29
N TRP A 169 24.29 52.95 7.83
CA TRP A 169 24.10 51.70 7.10
C TRP A 169 22.61 51.43 6.86
N MET A 170 21.76 51.61 7.87
CA MET A 170 20.31 51.40 7.77
C MET A 170 19.64 52.37 6.80
N ALA A 171 20.21 53.56 6.58
CA ALA A 171 19.75 54.49 5.55
C ALA A 171 19.85 53.92 4.12
N TRP A 172 20.68 52.89 3.89
CA TRP A 172 20.79 52.20 2.60
C TRP A 172 19.85 50.99 2.45
N GLU A 173 19.03 50.72 3.46
CA GLU A 173 18.10 49.58 3.53
C GLU A 173 18.80 48.23 3.22
N PRO A 174 19.79 47.84 4.05
CA PRO A 174 20.61 46.66 3.82
C PRO A 174 19.83 45.37 4.11
N ASP A 175 20.49 44.22 3.87
CA ASP A 175 19.87 42.91 4.06
C ASP A 175 19.49 42.61 5.52
N ASP A 176 18.63 41.63 5.74
CA ASP A 176 18.08 41.23 7.04
C ASP A 176 19.16 40.94 8.10
N LYS A 177 20.33 40.49 7.66
CA LYS A 177 21.48 40.21 8.53
C LYS A 177 22.07 41.48 9.13
N ALA A 178 22.01 42.61 8.43
CA ALA A 178 22.51 43.89 8.92
C ALA A 178 21.63 44.39 10.07
N TRP A 179 20.31 44.37 9.89
CA TRP A 179 19.33 44.72 10.93
C TRP A 179 19.49 43.85 12.18
N GLN A 180 19.60 42.53 12.00
CA GLN A 180 19.85 41.61 13.11
C GLN A 180 21.16 41.88 13.84
N ALA A 181 22.22 42.27 13.12
CA ALA A 181 23.49 42.60 13.75
C ALA A 181 23.39 43.89 14.58
N TYR A 182 22.61 44.87 14.11
CA TYR A 182 22.37 46.10 14.86
C TYR A 182 21.54 45.84 16.12
N ILE A 183 20.48 45.04 16.01
CA ILE A 183 19.67 44.60 17.16
C ILE A 183 20.54 43.86 18.17
N LYS A 184 21.37 42.91 17.71
CA LYS A 184 22.31 42.19 18.58
C LYS A 184 23.34 43.10 19.24
N LEU A 185 23.72 44.23 18.62
CA LEU A 185 24.58 45.23 19.28
C LEU A 185 23.84 45.83 20.48
N GLU A 186 22.60 46.31 20.28
CA GLU A 186 21.83 46.91 21.36
C GLU A 186 21.45 45.88 22.45
N GLU A 187 21.20 44.62 22.10
CA GLU A 187 21.03 43.51 23.05
C GLU A 187 22.28 43.29 23.91
N ARG A 188 23.49 43.33 23.32
CA ARG A 188 24.76 43.22 24.07
C ARG A 188 24.93 44.33 25.11
N TYR A 189 24.43 45.53 24.82
CA TYR A 189 24.47 46.68 25.73
C TYR A 189 23.20 46.85 26.57
N ASN A 190 22.27 45.90 26.53
CA ASN A 190 21.01 45.91 27.28
C ASN A 190 20.08 47.11 26.98
N GLU A 191 20.16 47.68 25.78
CA GLU A 191 19.34 48.81 25.31
C GLU A 191 18.10 48.31 24.56
N LEU A 192 17.26 47.53 25.26
CA LEU A 192 16.14 46.79 24.67
C LEU A 192 15.06 47.69 24.04
N ASP A 193 14.86 48.91 24.55
CA ASP A 193 13.90 49.86 23.95
C ASP A 193 14.36 50.40 22.60
N ARG A 194 15.68 50.53 22.38
CA ARG A 194 16.21 50.90 21.07
C ARG A 194 16.12 49.73 20.11
N ALA A 195 16.43 48.52 20.56
CA ALA A 195 16.23 47.30 19.78
C ALA A 195 14.78 47.18 19.27
N SER A 196 13.78 47.46 20.13
CA SER A 196 12.36 47.48 19.75
C SER A 196 12.06 48.51 18.65
N LYS A 197 12.57 49.74 18.75
CA LYS A 197 12.45 50.76 17.69
C LYS A 197 13.14 50.36 16.38
N ILE A 198 14.25 49.62 16.47
CA ILE A 198 14.95 49.10 15.29
C ILE A 198 14.11 48.01 14.62
N TYR A 199 13.44 47.13 15.38
CA TYR A 199 12.49 46.17 14.83
C TYR A 199 11.31 46.86 14.14
N GLU A 200 10.74 47.91 14.75
CA GLU A 200 9.66 48.71 14.17
C GLU A 200 10.09 49.31 12.82
N ARG A 201 11.29 49.90 12.75
CA ARG A 201 11.86 50.40 11.48
C ARG A 201 12.13 49.29 10.48
N TRP A 202 12.66 48.15 10.93
CA TRP A 202 12.97 47.02 10.06
C TRP A 202 11.72 46.47 9.40
N VAL A 203 10.64 46.31 10.17
CA VAL A 203 9.31 45.91 9.68
C VAL A 203 8.74 46.95 8.70
N GLY A 204 8.89 48.25 8.99
CA GLY A 204 8.44 49.31 8.10
C GLY A 204 9.14 49.34 6.74
N VAL A 205 10.43 48.98 6.69
CA VAL A 205 11.20 48.87 5.44
C VAL A 205 10.92 47.56 4.72
N ARG A 206 10.88 46.44 5.45
CA ARG A 206 10.62 45.10 4.92
C ARG A 206 9.54 44.42 5.73
N PRO A 207 8.28 44.50 5.27
CA PRO A 207 7.14 43.84 5.91
C PRO A 207 7.12 42.31 5.72
N ASP A 208 8.20 41.62 6.04
CA ASP A 208 8.28 40.16 5.95
C ASP A 208 7.67 39.50 7.20
N PRO A 209 6.78 38.50 7.07
CA PRO A 209 6.17 37.80 8.21
C PRO A 209 7.19 37.22 9.20
N ARG A 210 8.36 36.83 8.68
CA ARG A 210 9.45 36.29 9.49
C ARG A 210 10.03 37.34 10.44
N VAL A 211 10.05 38.60 10.03
CA VAL A 211 10.55 39.72 10.82
C VAL A 211 9.56 40.03 11.95
N TRP A 212 8.26 40.10 11.65
CA TRP A 212 7.20 40.23 12.64
C TRP A 212 7.27 39.14 13.72
N VAL A 213 7.43 37.87 13.32
CA VAL A 213 7.56 36.74 14.27
C VAL A 213 8.82 36.88 15.14
N LYS A 214 9.93 37.39 14.59
CA LYS A 214 11.16 37.64 15.38
C LYS A 214 10.96 38.78 16.37
N TRP A 215 10.34 39.88 15.94
CA TRP A 215 10.05 41.01 16.82
C TRP A 215 9.14 40.61 17.98
N ALA A 216 8.07 39.88 17.69
CA ALA A 216 7.15 39.39 18.72
C ALA A 216 7.83 38.43 19.72
N LYS A 217 8.69 37.52 19.23
CA LYS A 217 9.50 36.65 20.11
C LYS A 217 10.48 37.44 20.97
N PHE A 218 11.08 38.50 20.43
CA PHE A 218 11.97 39.37 21.19
C PHE A 218 11.21 40.09 22.34
N GLU A 219 10.02 40.62 22.08
CA GLU A 219 9.19 41.24 23.13
C GLU A 219 8.67 40.21 24.16
N GLU A 220 8.44 38.97 23.74
CA GLU A 220 8.12 37.84 24.62
C GLU A 220 9.30 37.52 25.56
N GLU A 221 10.51 37.40 25.03
CA GLU A 221 11.74 37.16 25.81
C GLU A 221 12.05 38.31 26.77
N ARG A 222 11.68 39.54 26.40
CA ARG A 222 11.75 40.73 27.26
C ARG A 222 10.74 40.72 28.40
N GLY A 223 9.74 39.83 28.36
CA GLY A 223 8.67 39.76 29.36
C GLY A 223 7.60 40.84 29.19
N LYS A 224 7.45 41.40 27.98
CA LYS A 224 6.38 42.36 27.64
C LYS A 224 5.36 41.72 26.69
N PRO A 225 4.52 40.78 27.16
CA PRO A 225 3.58 40.05 26.31
C PRO A 225 2.52 40.97 25.68
N GLU A 226 2.12 42.06 26.34
CA GLU A 226 1.15 43.00 25.77
C GLU A 226 1.68 43.70 24.51
N LYS A 227 2.94 44.15 24.54
CA LYS A 227 3.59 44.68 23.33
C LYS A 227 3.68 43.62 22.26
N ALA A 228 4.01 42.38 22.63
CA ALA A 228 4.11 41.29 21.66
C ALA A 228 2.75 40.95 21.02
N ARG A 229 1.64 41.12 21.76
CA ARG A 229 0.27 41.05 21.21
C ARG A 229 -0.04 42.21 20.29
N GLU A 230 0.30 43.44 20.66
CA GLU A 230 0.17 44.62 19.79
C GLU A 230 0.95 44.42 18.48
N VAL A 231 2.17 43.88 18.56
CA VAL A 231 2.99 43.51 17.38
C VAL A 231 2.27 42.49 16.51
N PHE A 232 1.68 41.46 17.10
CA PHE A 232 0.94 40.47 16.31
C PHE A 232 -0.36 41.03 15.74
N GLN A 233 -1.09 41.88 16.46
CA GLN A 233 -2.30 42.53 15.97
C GLN A 233 -1.98 43.48 14.82
N THR A 234 -0.97 44.33 14.96
CA THR A 234 -0.50 45.23 13.90
C THR A 234 0.01 44.46 12.68
N ALA A 235 0.69 43.32 12.88
CA ALA A 235 1.05 42.43 11.78
C ALA A 235 -0.19 41.92 11.03
N LEU A 236 -1.20 41.47 11.75
CA LEU A 236 -2.45 40.95 11.16
C LEU A 236 -3.26 42.04 10.46
N GLU A 237 -3.29 43.26 11.00
CA GLU A 237 -3.90 44.42 10.35
C GLU A 237 -3.14 44.82 9.07
N PHE A 238 -1.80 44.74 9.09
CA PHE A 238 -0.96 45.10 7.96
C PHE A 238 -1.10 44.12 6.78
N PHE A 239 -1.10 42.82 7.05
CA PHE A 239 -1.25 41.80 5.98
C PHE A 239 -2.69 41.71 5.42
N GLY A 240 -3.66 42.42 6.01
CA GLY A 240 -5.01 42.55 5.46
C GLY A 240 -5.73 41.23 5.16
N ASP A 241 -6.68 41.31 4.23
CA ASP A 241 -7.52 40.18 3.78
C ASP A 241 -7.08 39.60 2.41
N GLY A 242 -5.93 40.03 1.87
CA GLY A 242 -5.43 39.60 0.56
C GLY A 242 -4.97 38.13 0.56
N VAL A 243 -5.35 37.34 -0.45
CA VAL A 243 -5.09 35.88 -0.50
C VAL A 243 -3.59 35.52 -0.42
N ASP A 244 -2.73 36.28 -1.10
CA ASP A 244 -1.26 36.06 -1.08
C ASP A 244 -0.59 36.56 0.21
N GLU A 245 -1.17 37.60 0.82
CA GLU A 245 -0.72 38.19 2.08
C GLU A 245 -1.15 37.35 3.29
N VAL A 246 -2.29 36.68 3.18
CA VAL A 246 -2.83 35.73 4.18
C VAL A 246 -1.99 34.44 4.21
N ALA A 247 -1.47 33.97 3.07
CA ALA A 247 -0.51 32.86 3.02
C ALA A 247 0.77 33.18 3.81
N GLN A 248 1.23 34.42 3.71
CA GLN A 248 2.37 34.96 4.46
C GLN A 248 2.04 35.14 5.95
N ALA A 249 0.82 35.57 6.27
CA ALA A 249 0.31 35.65 7.63
C ALA A 249 0.19 34.30 8.34
N GLN A 250 0.22 33.15 7.63
CA GLN A 250 0.19 31.82 8.25
C GLN A 250 1.28 31.65 9.32
N ALA A 251 2.51 32.11 9.04
CA ALA A 251 3.61 32.03 9.99
C ALA A 251 3.34 32.90 11.23
N VAL A 252 2.69 34.05 11.03
CA VAL A 252 2.28 34.97 12.09
C VAL A 252 1.18 34.34 12.95
N PHE A 253 0.11 33.80 12.35
CA PHE A 253 -0.96 33.10 13.07
C PHE A 253 -0.44 31.92 13.89
N ALA A 254 0.42 31.09 13.31
CA ALA A 254 0.99 29.94 14.01
C ALA A 254 1.92 30.37 15.16
N ALA A 255 2.67 31.47 15.00
CA ALA A 255 3.52 32.00 16.05
C ALA A 255 2.70 32.68 17.16
N PHE A 256 1.66 33.42 16.79
CA PHE A 256 0.76 34.11 17.73
C PHE A 256 -0.01 33.10 18.58
N ALA A 257 -0.58 32.07 17.95
CA ALA A 257 -1.22 30.99 18.69
C ALA A 257 -0.23 30.27 19.61
N LYS A 258 1.02 29.99 19.16
CA LYS A 258 2.06 29.41 20.03
C LYS A 258 2.44 30.31 21.20
N MET A 259 2.49 31.63 21.01
CA MET A 259 2.69 32.58 22.12
C MET A 259 1.56 32.45 23.14
N GLU A 260 0.29 32.52 22.71
CA GLU A 260 -0.84 32.42 23.62
C GLU A 260 -0.89 31.06 24.34
N THR A 261 -0.47 29.96 23.68
CA THR A 261 -0.31 28.67 24.37
C THR A 261 0.77 28.68 25.45
N ARG A 262 1.86 29.42 25.26
CA ARG A 262 2.92 29.58 26.29
C ARG A 262 2.45 30.46 27.44
N LEU A 263 1.61 31.46 27.15
CA LEU A 263 0.96 32.31 28.14
C LEU A 263 -0.24 31.65 28.83
N LYS A 264 -0.59 30.40 28.44
CA LYS A 264 -1.71 29.59 28.95
C LYS A 264 -3.11 30.11 28.62
N GLU A 265 -3.23 30.99 27.61
CA GLU A 265 -4.50 31.52 27.11
C GLU A 265 -5.04 30.63 25.98
N TYR A 266 -5.49 29.41 26.34
CA TYR A 266 -5.87 28.39 25.35
C TYR A 266 -7.11 28.77 24.53
N GLU A 267 -8.07 29.48 25.11
CA GLU A 267 -9.28 29.94 24.40
C GLU A 267 -8.95 30.94 23.30
N ARG A 268 -8.05 31.90 23.58
CA ARG A 268 -7.56 32.84 22.57
C ARG A 268 -6.81 32.12 21.46
N ALA A 269 -5.96 31.16 21.81
CA ALA A 269 -5.28 30.33 20.82
C ALA A 269 -6.28 29.58 19.91
N ARG A 270 -7.37 29.02 20.45
CA ARG A 270 -8.45 28.39 19.68
C ARG A 270 -9.12 29.36 18.72
N VAL A 271 -9.47 30.56 19.19
CA VAL A 271 -10.09 31.60 18.36
C VAL A 271 -9.15 32.01 17.22
N ILE A 272 -7.86 32.20 17.50
CA ILE A 272 -6.86 32.53 16.49
C ILE A 272 -6.76 31.44 15.42
N TYR A 273 -6.69 30.16 15.82
CA TYR A 273 -6.65 29.06 14.86
C TYR A 273 -7.92 28.99 14.01
N LYS A 274 -9.12 29.08 14.63
CA LYS A 274 -10.39 29.07 13.89
C LYS A 274 -10.49 30.26 12.92
N PHE A 275 -10.11 31.44 13.37
CA PHE A 275 -10.12 32.65 12.55
C PHE A 275 -9.18 32.51 11.35
N ALA A 276 -7.95 32.06 11.58
CA ALA A 276 -6.98 31.84 10.51
C ALA A 276 -7.49 30.80 9.50
N LEU A 277 -8.05 29.68 9.95
CA LEU A 277 -8.57 28.63 9.08
C LEU A 277 -9.80 29.06 8.27
N SER A 278 -10.63 29.99 8.77
CA SER A 278 -11.79 30.50 8.04
C SER A 278 -11.43 31.41 6.87
N ARG A 279 -10.24 32.05 6.91
CA ARG A 279 -9.79 33.03 5.92
C ARG A 279 -8.73 32.48 4.95
N LEU A 280 -7.96 31.49 5.38
CA LEU A 280 -6.92 30.87 4.56
C LEU A 280 -7.51 29.96 3.47
N PRO A 281 -7.04 30.05 2.22
CA PRO A 281 -7.32 29.05 1.19
C PRO A 281 -6.91 27.65 1.66
N ARG A 282 -7.76 26.66 1.35
CA ARG A 282 -7.63 25.28 1.86
C ARG A 282 -6.28 24.63 1.51
N SER A 283 -5.68 24.95 0.36
CA SER A 283 -4.39 24.40 -0.10
C SER A 283 -3.18 24.80 0.74
N ILE A 284 -3.16 26.01 1.31
CA ILE A 284 -2.02 26.53 2.11
C ILE A 284 -2.26 26.27 3.61
N SER A 285 -3.50 25.98 3.99
CA SER A 285 -3.91 25.77 5.38
C SER A 285 -3.40 24.46 6.00
N ALA A 286 -2.88 23.50 5.22
CA ALA A 286 -2.49 22.17 5.73
C ALA A 286 -1.45 22.18 6.88
N PRO A 287 -0.36 22.98 6.84
CA PRO A 287 0.56 23.12 7.98
C PRO A 287 -0.12 23.75 9.21
N LEU A 288 -1.08 24.65 9.00
CA LEU A 288 -1.83 25.29 10.08
C LEU A 288 -2.84 24.33 10.71
N TYR A 289 -3.54 23.52 9.90
CA TYR A 289 -4.36 22.41 10.40
C TYR A 289 -3.52 21.42 11.20
N ALA A 290 -2.32 21.06 10.73
CA ALA A 290 -1.43 20.19 11.49
C ALA A 290 -1.02 20.80 12.84
N ALA A 291 -0.73 22.10 12.88
CA ALA A 291 -0.45 22.84 14.12
C ALA A 291 -1.68 22.90 15.03
N TYR A 292 -2.86 23.16 14.48
CA TYR A 292 -4.12 23.20 15.22
C TYR A 292 -4.50 21.83 15.79
N THR A 293 -4.41 20.76 14.99
CA THR A 293 -4.61 19.39 15.47
C THR A 293 -3.60 19.03 16.56
N LYS A 294 -2.33 19.44 16.44
CA LYS A 294 -1.34 19.20 17.51
C LYS A 294 -1.71 19.95 18.78
N PHE A 295 -2.19 21.18 18.64
CA PHE A 295 -2.65 22.00 19.76
C PHE A 295 -3.88 21.38 20.45
N GLU A 296 -4.93 21.00 19.70
CA GLU A 296 -6.12 20.34 20.24
C GLU A 296 -5.80 18.95 20.84
N LYS A 297 -4.80 18.23 20.31
CA LYS A 297 -4.33 16.98 20.94
C LYS A 297 -3.66 17.19 22.30
N GLN A 298 -3.01 18.34 22.49
CA GLN A 298 -2.28 18.64 23.73
C GLN A 298 -3.14 19.35 24.77
N HIS A 299 -4.07 20.20 24.31
CA HIS A 299 -4.81 21.16 25.15
C HIS A 299 -6.32 21.22 24.83
N GLY A 300 -6.81 20.35 23.93
CA GLY A 300 -8.20 20.31 23.50
C GLY A 300 -9.07 19.38 24.34
N GLU A 301 -10.37 19.62 24.25
CA GLU A 301 -11.40 18.67 24.68
C GLU A 301 -11.61 17.64 23.57
N ARG A 302 -12.07 16.43 23.93
CA ARG A 302 -12.20 15.29 23.00
C ARG A 302 -13.01 15.64 21.74
N ALA A 303 -14.14 16.32 21.89
CA ALA A 303 -14.99 16.74 20.76
C ALA A 303 -14.30 17.77 19.85
N GLY A 304 -13.59 18.75 20.41
CA GLY A 304 -12.82 19.74 19.65
C GLY A 304 -11.68 19.11 18.86
N ALA A 305 -10.99 18.13 19.46
CA ALA A 305 -9.93 17.37 18.79
C ALA A 305 -10.47 16.49 17.66
N GLU A 306 -11.61 15.83 17.87
CA GLU A 306 -12.28 15.01 16.85
C GLU A 306 -12.70 15.88 15.65
N SER A 307 -13.33 17.04 15.88
CA SER A 307 -13.70 18.00 14.82
C SER A 307 -12.50 18.53 14.03
N ALA A 308 -11.38 18.84 14.71
CA ALA A 308 -10.14 19.28 14.05
C ALA A 308 -9.50 18.17 13.19
N VAL A 309 -9.59 16.91 13.63
CA VAL A 309 -9.09 15.75 12.87
C VAL A 309 -9.96 15.49 11.65
N LEU A 310 -11.29 15.59 11.78
CA LEU A 310 -12.22 15.48 10.65
C LEU A 310 -11.91 16.54 9.57
N GLY A 311 -11.73 17.80 9.97
CA GLY A 311 -11.35 18.89 9.06
C GLY A 311 -10.06 18.62 8.28
N ARG A 312 -9.02 18.08 8.94
CA ARG A 312 -7.76 17.72 8.27
C ARG A 312 -7.93 16.58 7.28
N ARG A 313 -8.67 15.53 7.64
CA ARG A 313 -8.91 14.38 6.76
C ARG A 313 -9.72 14.76 5.52
N ARG A 314 -10.70 15.67 5.66
CA ARG A 314 -11.45 16.24 4.52
C ARG A 314 -10.52 16.84 3.47
N ILE A 315 -9.58 17.70 3.88
CA ILE A 315 -8.64 18.35 2.95
C ILE A 315 -7.74 17.32 2.27
N GLN A 316 -7.23 16.34 3.04
CA GLN A 316 -6.42 15.27 2.46
C GLN A 316 -7.19 14.51 1.37
N TYR A 317 -8.44 14.12 1.64
CA TYR A 317 -9.25 13.45 0.63
C TYR A 317 -9.60 14.37 -0.54
N GLU A 318 -9.86 15.66 -0.32
CA GLU A 318 -10.07 16.63 -1.40
C GLU A 318 -8.82 16.76 -2.31
N ASP A 319 -7.62 16.80 -1.73
CA ASP A 319 -6.36 16.88 -2.48
C ASP A 319 -6.09 15.57 -3.25
N GLU A 320 -6.31 14.42 -2.62
CA GLU A 320 -6.18 13.10 -3.27
C GLU A 320 -7.18 12.95 -4.44
N LEU A 321 -8.40 13.46 -4.30
CA LEU A 321 -9.42 13.45 -5.35
C LEU A 321 -9.15 14.47 -6.47
N GLN A 322 -8.44 15.57 -6.19
CA GLN A 322 -7.97 16.49 -7.24
C GLN A 322 -6.88 15.85 -8.10
N GLN A 323 -6.01 15.03 -7.50
CA GLN A 323 -4.98 14.29 -8.24
C GLN A 323 -5.60 13.13 -9.03
N ASP A 324 -6.41 12.30 -8.36
CA ASP A 324 -7.02 11.11 -8.94
C ASP A 324 -8.55 11.07 -8.71
N PRO A 325 -9.36 11.69 -9.58
CA PRO A 325 -10.82 11.72 -9.44
C PRO A 325 -11.50 10.34 -9.46
N PHE A 326 -10.85 9.34 -10.06
CA PHE A 326 -11.39 7.98 -10.25
C PHE A 326 -11.00 6.99 -9.14
N ASN A 327 -10.31 7.45 -8.09
CA ASN A 327 -9.98 6.58 -6.97
C ASN A 327 -11.21 6.37 -6.06
N TYR A 328 -11.96 5.30 -6.32
CA TYR A 328 -13.16 4.97 -5.56
C TYR A 328 -12.89 4.60 -4.10
N ASP A 329 -11.70 4.14 -3.73
CA ASP A 329 -11.39 3.80 -2.34
C ASP A 329 -11.30 5.07 -1.47
N VAL A 330 -10.73 6.16 -2.02
CA VAL A 330 -10.74 7.49 -1.38
C VAL A 330 -12.17 8.02 -1.25
N TRP A 331 -13.01 7.84 -2.26
CA TRP A 331 -14.44 8.18 -2.16
C TRP A 331 -15.16 7.39 -1.06
N PHE A 332 -14.88 6.09 -0.91
CA PHE A 332 -15.44 5.29 0.18
C PHE A 332 -15.02 5.81 1.55
N ASP A 333 -13.72 6.04 1.73
CA ASP A 333 -13.19 6.55 3.00
C ASP A 333 -13.74 7.95 3.31
N TYR A 334 -13.90 8.80 2.29
CA TYR A 334 -14.46 10.13 2.45
C TYR A 334 -15.95 10.08 2.82
N THR A 335 -16.75 9.26 2.14
CA THR A 335 -18.17 9.07 2.49
C THR A 335 -18.35 8.52 3.90
N ARG A 336 -17.53 7.54 4.29
CA ARG A 336 -17.58 6.96 5.64
C ARG A 336 -17.22 7.98 6.71
N LEU A 337 -16.23 8.83 6.44
CA LEU A 337 -15.85 9.90 7.37
C LEU A 337 -16.99 10.91 7.56
N GLU A 338 -17.71 11.26 6.50
CA GLU A 338 -18.87 12.15 6.61
C GLU A 338 -20.07 11.46 7.27
N GLU A 339 -20.30 10.16 7.06
CA GLU A 339 -21.31 9.38 7.79
C GLU A 339 -20.99 9.32 9.30
N GLU A 340 -19.72 9.07 9.65
CA GLU A 340 -19.27 9.10 11.05
C GLU A 340 -19.47 10.50 11.65
N ALA A 341 -19.14 11.56 10.90
CA ALA A 341 -19.37 12.95 11.32
C ALA A 341 -20.86 13.31 11.47
N TYR A 342 -21.72 12.73 10.62
CA TYR A 342 -23.17 12.88 10.73
C TYR A 342 -23.71 12.16 11.97
N ARG A 343 -23.23 10.95 12.28
CA ARG A 343 -23.62 10.22 13.49
C ARG A 343 -23.21 10.97 14.75
N THR A 344 -21.98 11.50 14.82
CA THR A 344 -21.56 12.33 15.96
C THR A 344 -22.40 13.60 16.09
N ALA A 345 -22.69 14.28 14.98
CA ALA A 345 -23.56 15.47 15.01
C ALA A 345 -24.99 15.15 15.44
N LYS A 346 -25.50 13.96 15.07
CA LYS A 346 -26.81 13.47 15.49
C LYS A 346 -26.86 13.16 17.00
N ASP A 347 -25.78 12.60 17.54
CA ASP A 347 -25.65 12.33 18.98
C ASP A 347 -25.53 13.64 19.78
N GLU A 348 -24.92 14.69 19.20
CA GLU A 348 -24.77 16.02 19.80
C GLU A 348 -26.01 16.93 19.61
N GLY A 349 -26.87 16.65 18.62
CA GLY A 349 -28.13 17.36 18.38
C GLY A 349 -28.03 18.70 17.65
N GLU A 350 -26.83 19.12 17.22
CA GLU A 350 -26.59 20.37 16.49
C GLU A 350 -26.18 20.11 15.02
N GLY A 351 -26.73 20.89 14.08
CA GLY A 351 -26.25 20.93 12.69
C GLY A 351 -26.56 19.70 11.82
N ILE A 352 -27.62 18.94 12.15
CA ILE A 352 -28.01 17.71 11.42
C ILE A 352 -28.24 17.97 9.93
N ASP A 353 -28.92 19.07 9.57
CA ASP A 353 -29.24 19.40 8.18
C ASP A 353 -28.00 19.79 7.36
N GLU A 354 -27.04 20.50 7.97
CA GLU A 354 -25.77 20.87 7.34
C GLU A 354 -24.84 19.67 7.19
N ALA A 355 -24.80 18.78 8.18
CA ALA A 355 -24.07 17.52 8.10
C ALA A 355 -24.66 16.60 7.02
N ALA A 356 -25.99 16.46 6.96
CA ALA A 356 -26.66 15.70 5.91
C ALA A 356 -26.43 16.30 4.51
N GLY A 357 -26.47 17.63 4.40
CA GLY A 357 -26.17 18.35 3.15
C GLY A 357 -24.76 18.05 2.63
N ARG A 358 -23.76 18.03 3.53
CA ARG A 358 -22.37 17.69 3.16
C ARG A 358 -22.21 16.25 2.72
N VAL A 359 -22.79 15.29 3.46
CA VAL A 359 -22.74 13.87 3.08
C VAL A 359 -23.35 13.70 1.68
N ARG A 360 -24.47 14.36 1.40
CA ARG A 360 -25.12 14.36 0.08
C ARG A 360 -24.23 14.94 -1.01
N GLU A 361 -23.64 16.10 -0.78
CA GLU A 361 -22.74 16.73 -1.76
C GLU A 361 -21.57 15.80 -2.11
N VAL A 362 -20.99 15.13 -1.10
CA VAL A 362 -19.91 14.16 -1.32
C VAL A 362 -20.39 12.97 -2.14
N TYR A 363 -21.54 12.40 -1.80
CA TYR A 363 -22.12 11.30 -2.57
C TYR A 363 -22.47 11.71 -4.02
N GLU A 364 -23.07 12.87 -4.24
CA GLU A 364 -23.40 13.39 -5.57
C GLU A 364 -22.14 13.64 -6.41
N ARG A 365 -21.10 14.22 -5.81
CA ARG A 365 -19.79 14.41 -6.46
C ARG A 365 -19.13 13.08 -6.81
N ALA A 366 -19.17 12.11 -5.89
CA ALA A 366 -18.61 10.78 -6.11
C ALA A 366 -19.36 10.03 -7.23
N VAL A 367 -20.68 10.18 -7.27
CA VAL A 367 -21.57 9.62 -8.29
C VAL A 367 -21.35 10.24 -9.67
N ALA A 368 -21.05 11.54 -9.74
CA ALA A 368 -20.78 12.22 -11.01
C ALA A 368 -19.56 11.63 -11.75
N GLN A 369 -18.63 11.02 -11.03
CA GLN A 369 -17.43 10.37 -11.59
C GLN A 369 -17.75 8.95 -12.10
N VAL A 370 -18.40 8.89 -13.26
CA VAL A 370 -18.73 7.63 -13.94
C VAL A 370 -17.43 6.92 -14.40
N PRO A 371 -17.25 5.62 -14.10
CA PRO A 371 -16.08 4.87 -14.54
C PRO A 371 -15.92 4.91 -16.07
N PRO A 372 -14.72 5.23 -16.61
CA PRO A 372 -14.51 5.34 -18.06
C PRO A 372 -14.47 3.99 -18.79
N GLY A 373 -14.23 2.88 -18.08
CA GLY A 373 -14.14 1.53 -18.65
C GLY A 373 -15.44 0.72 -18.53
N GLY A 374 -15.74 -0.13 -19.51
CA GLY A 374 -16.89 -1.05 -19.50
C GLY A 374 -16.68 -2.34 -18.70
N GLU A 375 -15.56 -2.48 -17.98
CA GLU A 375 -15.23 -3.71 -17.25
C GLU A 375 -15.98 -3.80 -15.91
N LYS A 376 -16.57 -4.97 -15.64
CA LYS A 376 -17.34 -5.26 -14.42
C LYS A 376 -16.60 -4.92 -13.12
N ARG A 377 -15.26 -4.97 -13.09
CA ARG A 377 -14.45 -4.69 -11.89
C ARG A 377 -14.55 -3.22 -11.44
N HIS A 378 -14.49 -2.28 -12.39
CA HIS A 378 -14.58 -0.85 -12.10
C HIS A 378 -16.02 -0.45 -11.71
N TRP A 379 -17.01 -1.04 -12.39
CA TRP A 379 -18.42 -0.81 -12.06
C TRP A 379 -18.86 -1.41 -10.73
N ARG A 380 -18.19 -2.47 -10.25
CA ARG A 380 -18.52 -3.08 -8.95
C ARG A 380 -18.36 -2.07 -7.82
N ARG A 381 -17.25 -1.33 -7.77
CA ARG A 381 -17.00 -0.31 -6.73
C ARG A 381 -17.98 0.85 -6.84
N TYR A 382 -18.20 1.36 -8.07
CA TYR A 382 -19.17 2.42 -8.33
C TYR A 382 -20.60 2.07 -7.88
N ILE A 383 -21.05 0.83 -8.13
CA ILE A 383 -22.39 0.39 -7.70
C ILE A 383 -22.48 0.23 -6.18
N PHE A 384 -21.40 -0.18 -5.51
CA PHE A 384 -21.38 -0.22 -4.05
C PHE A 384 -21.46 1.18 -3.43
N LEU A 385 -20.82 2.18 -4.03
CA LEU A 385 -20.95 3.58 -3.61
C LEU A 385 -22.41 4.06 -3.69
N TRP A 386 -23.07 3.77 -4.80
CA TRP A 386 -24.50 4.05 -4.99
C TRP A 386 -25.41 3.30 -4.02
N LEU A 387 -25.11 2.04 -3.71
CA LEU A 387 -25.84 1.27 -2.70
C LEU A 387 -25.66 1.86 -1.30
N ASN A 388 -24.45 2.30 -0.95
CA ASN A 388 -24.20 2.98 0.32
C ASN A 388 -24.98 4.30 0.39
N TYR A 389 -25.00 5.08 -0.70
CA TYR A 389 -25.81 6.30 -0.76
C TYR A 389 -27.30 6.04 -0.54
N ALA A 390 -27.85 4.99 -1.18
CA ALA A 390 -29.24 4.60 -0.99
C ALA A 390 -29.52 4.12 0.46
N VAL A 391 -28.60 3.36 1.07
CA VAL A 391 -28.73 2.92 2.46
C VAL A 391 -28.62 4.09 3.43
N PHE A 392 -27.74 5.05 3.19
CA PHE A 392 -27.62 6.27 3.99
C PHE A 392 -28.91 7.08 3.94
N GLU A 393 -29.45 7.36 2.75
CA GLU A 393 -30.68 8.13 2.63
C GLU A 393 -31.87 7.38 3.24
N GLU A 394 -31.92 6.05 3.13
CA GLU A 394 -32.99 5.22 3.70
C GLU A 394 -32.94 5.10 5.23
N VAL A 395 -31.78 4.77 5.80
CA VAL A 395 -31.62 4.47 7.22
C VAL A 395 -31.42 5.73 8.04
N GLU A 396 -30.58 6.65 7.55
CA GLU A 396 -30.13 7.81 8.33
C GLU A 396 -30.99 9.05 8.07
N SER A 397 -31.27 9.36 6.79
CA SER A 397 -32.06 10.54 6.42
C SER A 397 -33.58 10.29 6.35
N LYS A 398 -33.99 9.01 6.21
CA LYS A 398 -35.38 8.56 6.03
C LYS A 398 -36.13 9.21 4.85
N ASP A 399 -35.42 9.72 3.84
CA ASP A 399 -36.04 10.26 2.62
C ASP A 399 -36.35 9.15 1.61
N ILE A 400 -37.60 8.69 1.65
CA ILE A 400 -38.12 7.60 0.80
C ILE A 400 -38.17 8.03 -0.67
N ALA A 401 -38.57 9.28 -0.94
CA ALA A 401 -38.78 9.75 -2.31
C ALA A 401 -37.45 9.86 -3.06
N ARG A 402 -36.42 10.40 -2.40
CA ARG A 402 -35.07 10.48 -2.97
C ARG A 402 -34.43 9.12 -3.12
N THR A 403 -34.60 8.21 -2.14
CA THR A 403 -34.10 6.84 -2.25
C THR A 403 -34.65 6.13 -3.51
N ARG A 404 -35.93 6.33 -3.83
CA ARG A 404 -36.53 5.82 -5.07
C ARG A 404 -35.90 6.44 -6.33
N GLN A 405 -35.64 7.75 -6.31
CA GLN A 405 -34.95 8.43 -7.42
C GLN A 405 -33.53 7.90 -7.61
N ILE A 406 -32.79 7.67 -6.53
CA ILE A 406 -31.45 7.08 -6.54
C ILE A 406 -31.47 5.70 -7.20
N TYR A 407 -32.37 4.81 -6.79
CA TYR A 407 -32.49 3.50 -7.44
C TYR A 407 -32.86 3.63 -8.93
N GLN A 408 -33.77 4.54 -9.29
CA GLN A 408 -34.14 4.76 -10.70
C GLN A 408 -32.98 5.31 -11.55
N THR A 409 -32.15 6.22 -11.01
CA THR A 409 -31.00 6.78 -11.74
C THR A 409 -29.91 5.73 -11.94
N ILE A 410 -29.59 4.94 -10.92
CA ILE A 410 -28.60 3.84 -11.04
C ILE A 410 -29.05 2.83 -12.10
N LEU A 411 -30.33 2.44 -12.07
CA LEU A 411 -30.87 1.48 -13.02
C LEU A 411 -30.86 1.99 -14.47
N ARG A 412 -30.91 3.31 -14.70
CA ARG A 412 -30.75 3.90 -16.04
C ARG A 412 -29.30 4.02 -16.47
N LEU A 413 -28.39 4.29 -15.54
CA LEU A 413 -26.97 4.53 -15.82
C LEU A 413 -26.20 3.24 -16.10
N VAL A 414 -26.55 2.14 -15.45
CA VAL A 414 -25.85 0.85 -15.60
C VAL A 414 -26.15 0.22 -16.97
N PRO A 415 -25.14 -0.07 -17.81
CA PRO A 415 -25.30 -0.84 -19.03
C PRO A 415 -25.63 -2.32 -18.74
N HIS A 416 -26.91 -2.65 -18.57
CA HIS A 416 -27.36 -4.01 -18.24
C HIS A 416 -27.15 -5.05 -19.36
N LYS A 417 -26.84 -4.61 -20.59
CA LYS A 417 -26.58 -5.50 -21.73
C LYS A 417 -25.15 -6.07 -21.74
N THR A 418 -24.19 -5.38 -21.14
CA THR A 418 -22.76 -5.77 -21.17
C THR A 418 -22.33 -6.47 -19.89
N PHE A 419 -22.84 -6.07 -18.74
CA PHE A 419 -22.59 -6.73 -17.46
C PHE A 419 -23.78 -6.50 -16.53
N THR A 420 -23.99 -7.41 -15.58
CA THR A 420 -25.19 -7.39 -14.74
C THR A 420 -24.85 -7.58 -13.27
N PHE A 421 -25.60 -6.85 -12.44
CA PHE A 421 -25.41 -6.79 -10.99
C PHE A 421 -26.70 -7.21 -10.28
N ALA A 422 -26.80 -8.51 -9.97
CA ALA A 422 -27.98 -9.07 -9.29
C ALA A 422 -28.30 -8.39 -7.96
N LYS A 423 -27.26 -8.02 -7.19
CA LYS A 423 -27.39 -7.39 -5.88
C LYS A 423 -28.12 -6.03 -5.93
N LEU A 424 -27.95 -5.25 -6.99
CA LEU A 424 -28.60 -3.95 -7.14
C LEU A 424 -30.11 -4.10 -7.28
N TRP A 425 -30.55 -4.97 -8.18
CA TRP A 425 -31.97 -5.25 -8.42
C TRP A 425 -32.66 -5.83 -7.19
N ILE A 426 -31.99 -6.74 -6.46
CA ILE A 426 -32.52 -7.32 -5.22
C ILE A 426 -32.65 -6.23 -4.13
N GLN A 427 -31.67 -5.33 -3.99
CA GLN A 427 -31.76 -4.25 -3.00
C GLN A 427 -32.87 -3.24 -3.34
N ALA A 428 -33.02 -2.88 -4.62
CA ALA A 428 -34.12 -2.02 -5.07
C ALA A 428 -35.50 -2.67 -4.83
N ALA A 429 -35.62 -3.98 -5.06
CA ALA A 429 -36.86 -4.70 -4.76
C ALA A 429 -37.15 -4.79 -3.26
N ARG A 430 -36.12 -5.07 -2.43
CA ARG A 430 -36.24 -5.05 -0.97
C ARG A 430 -36.62 -3.67 -0.43
N PHE A 431 -36.13 -2.60 -1.05
CA PHE A 431 -36.56 -1.23 -0.72
C PHE A 431 -38.06 -1.04 -0.95
N GLU A 432 -38.58 -1.38 -2.13
CA GLU A 432 -40.03 -1.24 -2.39
C GLU A 432 -40.88 -2.16 -1.50
N ILE A 433 -40.37 -3.32 -1.08
CA ILE A 433 -41.04 -4.18 -0.07
C ILE A 433 -41.10 -3.49 1.29
N ARG A 434 -40.02 -2.82 1.72
CA ARG A 434 -40.03 -2.04 2.98
C ARG A 434 -41.03 -0.88 2.90
N GLN A 435 -41.29 -0.36 1.71
CA GLN A 435 -42.32 0.64 1.45
C GLN A 435 -43.72 0.05 1.23
N LEU A 436 -43.89 -1.27 1.39
CA LEU A 436 -45.13 -2.02 1.18
C LEU A 436 -45.67 -2.03 -0.26
N ASP A 437 -44.86 -1.62 -1.25
CA ASP A 437 -45.24 -1.68 -2.68
C ASP A 437 -44.72 -2.97 -3.34
N LEU A 438 -45.49 -4.04 -3.14
CA LEU A 438 -45.21 -5.35 -3.73
C LEU A 438 -45.31 -5.33 -5.26
N ALA A 439 -46.21 -4.50 -5.83
CA ALA A 439 -46.43 -4.45 -7.27
C ALA A 439 -45.24 -3.81 -8.00
N ALA A 440 -44.67 -2.74 -7.44
CA ALA A 440 -43.45 -2.13 -7.95
C ALA A 440 -42.24 -3.07 -7.81
N ALA A 441 -42.07 -3.73 -6.65
CA ALA A 441 -40.98 -4.69 -6.44
C ALA A 441 -41.01 -5.83 -7.48
N ARG A 442 -42.20 -6.39 -7.74
CA ARG A 442 -42.42 -7.45 -8.73
C ARG A 442 -42.17 -6.97 -10.16
N LYS A 443 -42.61 -5.76 -10.52
CA LYS A 443 -42.30 -5.15 -11.83
C LYS A 443 -40.81 -4.93 -12.02
N LEU A 444 -40.09 -4.48 -10.99
CA LEU A 444 -38.64 -4.28 -11.03
C LEU A 444 -37.89 -5.60 -11.24
N LEU A 445 -38.24 -6.66 -10.49
CA LEU A 445 -37.61 -7.97 -10.64
C LEU A 445 -37.99 -8.66 -11.96
N GLY A 446 -39.23 -8.51 -12.42
CA GLY A 446 -39.66 -8.99 -13.74
C GLY A 446 -38.92 -8.29 -14.89
N ALA A 447 -38.75 -6.96 -14.80
CA ALA A 447 -37.94 -6.20 -15.75
C ALA A 447 -36.46 -6.62 -15.69
N ALA A 448 -35.93 -6.88 -14.49
CA ALA A 448 -34.56 -7.35 -14.31
C ALA A 448 -34.32 -8.70 -15.00
N ILE A 449 -35.25 -9.66 -14.85
CA ILE A 449 -35.16 -10.97 -15.52
C ILE A 449 -35.28 -10.83 -17.04
N GLY A 450 -36.20 -10.00 -17.53
CA GLY A 450 -36.38 -9.77 -18.96
C GLY A 450 -35.18 -9.08 -19.63
N MET A 451 -34.47 -8.22 -18.90
CA MET A 451 -33.23 -7.60 -19.39
C MET A 451 -31.99 -8.47 -19.16
N CYS A 452 -31.97 -9.26 -18.10
CA CYS A 452 -30.87 -10.13 -17.72
C CYS A 452 -31.34 -11.36 -16.93
N PRO A 453 -31.42 -12.52 -17.57
CA PRO A 453 -31.62 -13.80 -16.89
C PRO A 453 -30.28 -14.33 -16.32
N LYS A 454 -30.10 -14.24 -15.00
CA LYS A 454 -28.98 -14.89 -14.29
C LYS A 454 -29.48 -15.60 -13.04
N GLU A 455 -28.83 -16.73 -12.72
CA GLU A 455 -29.12 -17.58 -11.57
C GLU A 455 -29.28 -16.79 -10.25
N GLY A 456 -28.40 -15.82 -9.98
CA GLY A 456 -28.47 -15.02 -8.74
C GLY A 456 -29.73 -14.15 -8.63
N LEU A 457 -30.29 -13.69 -9.74
CA LEU A 457 -31.55 -12.93 -9.76
C LEU A 457 -32.74 -13.84 -9.55
N PHE A 458 -32.76 -15.00 -10.21
CA PHE A 458 -33.82 -16.01 -10.00
C PHE A 458 -33.83 -16.49 -8.55
N LYS A 459 -32.68 -16.88 -7.99
CA LYS A 459 -32.57 -17.26 -6.56
C LYS A 459 -33.07 -16.16 -5.63
N GLY A 460 -32.66 -14.91 -5.87
CA GLY A 460 -33.08 -13.77 -5.06
C GLY A 460 -34.57 -13.45 -5.17
N TYR A 461 -35.17 -13.61 -6.36
CA TYR A 461 -36.59 -13.38 -6.55
C TYR A 461 -37.44 -14.52 -5.98
N ILE A 462 -37.02 -15.77 -6.17
CA ILE A 462 -37.66 -16.94 -5.60
C ILE A 462 -37.65 -16.88 -4.07
N GLN A 463 -36.51 -16.55 -3.46
CA GLN A 463 -36.42 -16.38 -2.00
C GLN A 463 -37.40 -15.32 -1.50
N LEU A 464 -37.53 -14.21 -2.23
CA LEU A 464 -38.43 -13.12 -1.89
C LEU A 464 -39.91 -13.52 -2.01
N GLU A 465 -40.31 -14.23 -3.06
CA GLU A 465 -41.70 -14.71 -3.19
C GLU A 465 -42.01 -15.86 -2.22
N LEU A 466 -40.99 -16.65 -1.82
CA LEU A 466 -41.09 -17.66 -0.77
C LEU A 466 -41.29 -17.01 0.61
N GLU A 467 -40.56 -15.94 0.92
CA GLU A 467 -40.79 -15.11 2.11
C GLU A 467 -42.21 -14.52 2.13
N LEU A 468 -42.77 -14.18 0.96
CA LEU A 468 -44.15 -13.70 0.80
C LEU A 468 -45.20 -14.82 0.73
N ARG A 469 -44.79 -16.10 0.73
CA ARG A 469 -45.64 -17.31 0.65
C ARG A 469 -46.50 -17.43 -0.61
N GLU A 470 -46.05 -16.89 -1.73
CA GLU A 470 -46.78 -16.87 -3.00
C GLU A 470 -46.29 -18.00 -3.93
N PHE A 471 -46.66 -19.23 -3.59
CA PHE A 471 -46.13 -20.45 -4.21
C PHE A 471 -46.45 -20.59 -5.71
N ASP A 472 -47.63 -20.15 -6.15
CA ASP A 472 -47.99 -20.19 -7.58
C ASP A 472 -47.07 -19.33 -8.44
N ARG A 473 -46.58 -18.21 -7.89
CA ARG A 473 -45.60 -17.38 -8.60
C ARG A 473 -44.23 -17.99 -8.56
N VAL A 474 -43.83 -18.57 -7.42
CA VAL A 474 -42.57 -19.29 -7.32
C VAL A 474 -42.50 -20.39 -8.38
N ARG A 475 -43.60 -21.13 -8.64
CA ARG A 475 -43.72 -22.08 -9.77
C ARG A 475 -43.42 -21.43 -11.11
N THR A 476 -44.12 -20.36 -11.45
CA THR A 476 -43.89 -19.66 -12.73
C THR A 476 -42.47 -19.10 -12.86
N LEU A 477 -41.79 -18.81 -11.74
CA LEU A 477 -40.41 -18.35 -11.73
C LEU A 477 -39.42 -19.49 -11.95
N TYR A 478 -39.65 -20.66 -11.34
CA TYR A 478 -38.87 -21.85 -11.63
C TYR A 478 -39.08 -22.33 -13.06
N GLU A 479 -40.31 -22.32 -13.59
CA GLU A 479 -40.59 -22.62 -14.99
C GLU A 479 -39.79 -21.70 -15.93
N LYS A 480 -39.87 -20.38 -15.73
CA LYS A 480 -39.09 -19.39 -16.51
C LYS A 480 -37.58 -19.53 -16.32
N TYR A 481 -37.15 -19.98 -15.14
CA TYR A 481 -35.74 -20.20 -14.86
C TYR A 481 -35.20 -21.40 -15.64
N LEU A 482 -36.00 -22.46 -15.72
CA LEU A 482 -35.71 -23.69 -16.44
C LEU A 482 -35.87 -23.52 -17.97
N GLU A 483 -36.78 -22.66 -18.43
CA GLU A 483 -36.87 -22.24 -19.84
C GLU A 483 -35.57 -21.57 -20.33
N HIS A 484 -34.92 -20.80 -19.45
CA HIS A 484 -33.69 -20.09 -19.78
C HIS A 484 -32.44 -20.98 -19.63
N ASP A 485 -32.37 -21.78 -18.58
CA ASP A 485 -31.23 -22.67 -18.32
C ASP A 485 -31.70 -24.09 -17.95
N PRO A 486 -32.03 -24.93 -18.96
CA PRO A 486 -32.44 -26.31 -18.74
C PRO A 486 -31.34 -27.19 -18.13
N ALA A 487 -30.07 -26.77 -18.23
CA ALA A 487 -28.90 -27.55 -17.80
C ALA A 487 -28.54 -27.35 -16.31
N ASN A 488 -29.22 -26.44 -15.59
CA ASN A 488 -28.90 -26.17 -14.19
C ASN A 488 -29.50 -27.21 -13.24
N THR A 489 -28.68 -28.19 -12.80
CA THR A 489 -29.10 -29.24 -11.88
C THR A 489 -29.60 -28.72 -10.50
N PRO A 490 -28.91 -27.79 -9.82
CA PRO A 490 -29.44 -27.18 -8.60
C PRO A 490 -30.81 -26.51 -8.72
N ALA A 491 -31.18 -25.99 -9.90
CA ALA A 491 -32.48 -25.38 -10.14
C ALA A 491 -33.61 -26.40 -10.03
N TRP A 492 -33.44 -27.55 -10.69
CA TRP A 492 -34.37 -28.67 -10.67
C TRP A 492 -34.56 -29.23 -9.27
N ILE A 493 -33.46 -29.44 -8.53
CA ILE A 493 -33.51 -29.95 -7.16
C ILE A 493 -34.30 -29.01 -6.25
N LYS A 494 -34.00 -27.71 -6.29
CA LYS A 494 -34.72 -26.73 -5.46
C LYS A 494 -36.18 -26.55 -5.84
N PHE A 495 -36.54 -26.78 -7.11
CA PHE A 495 -37.93 -26.76 -7.53
C PHE A 495 -38.69 -27.98 -7.01
N ALA A 496 -38.06 -29.15 -7.06
CA ALA A 496 -38.59 -30.38 -6.49
C ALA A 496 -38.72 -30.30 -4.96
N GLU A 497 -37.69 -29.84 -4.25
CA GLU A 497 -37.73 -29.59 -2.79
C GLU A 497 -38.90 -28.68 -2.41
N LEU A 498 -39.16 -27.63 -3.18
CA LEU A 498 -40.29 -26.75 -2.94
C LEU A 498 -41.63 -27.49 -3.07
N GLU A 499 -41.86 -28.24 -4.14
CA GLU A 499 -43.12 -28.98 -4.32
C GLU A 499 -43.28 -30.09 -3.28
N THR A 500 -42.18 -30.70 -2.82
CA THR A 500 -42.19 -31.62 -1.66
C THR A 500 -42.62 -30.90 -0.39
N THR A 501 -42.09 -29.70 -0.10
CA THR A 501 -42.55 -28.91 1.07
C THR A 501 -44.01 -28.48 0.98
N LEU A 502 -44.57 -28.43 -0.23
CA LEU A 502 -45.99 -28.15 -0.48
C LEU A 502 -46.87 -29.41 -0.47
N GLY A 503 -46.27 -30.60 -0.44
CA GLY A 503 -46.95 -31.89 -0.41
C GLY A 503 -47.49 -32.38 -1.76
N ASP A 504 -47.11 -31.76 -2.89
CA ASP A 504 -47.54 -32.23 -4.22
C ASP A 504 -46.55 -33.26 -4.79
N LEU A 505 -46.64 -34.47 -4.25
CA LEU A 505 -45.78 -35.60 -4.63
C LEU A 505 -45.91 -35.97 -6.11
N SER A 506 -47.09 -35.77 -6.68
CA SER A 506 -47.35 -36.08 -8.10
C SER A 506 -46.57 -35.15 -9.02
N ARG A 507 -46.52 -33.85 -8.68
CA ARG A 507 -45.78 -32.85 -9.42
C ARG A 507 -44.27 -33.01 -9.19
N THR A 508 -43.82 -33.26 -7.97
CA THR A 508 -42.39 -33.50 -7.70
C THR A 508 -41.83 -34.63 -8.57
N ARG A 509 -42.58 -35.74 -8.69
CA ARG A 509 -42.23 -36.87 -9.57
C ARG A 509 -42.19 -36.47 -11.04
N ALA A 510 -43.20 -35.74 -11.51
CA ALA A 510 -43.24 -35.25 -12.88
C ALA A 510 -42.06 -34.31 -13.18
N LEU A 511 -41.62 -33.51 -12.22
CA LEU A 511 -40.45 -32.63 -12.35
C LEU A 511 -39.15 -33.41 -12.43
N PHE A 512 -38.95 -34.43 -11.60
CA PHE A 512 -37.76 -35.29 -11.68
C PHE A 512 -37.71 -36.10 -12.99
N GLU A 513 -38.82 -36.67 -13.43
CA GLU A 513 -38.91 -37.37 -14.72
C GLU A 513 -38.68 -36.41 -15.90
N LEU A 514 -39.22 -35.18 -15.83
CA LEU A 514 -38.95 -34.15 -16.83
C LEU A 514 -37.46 -33.79 -16.85
N ALA A 515 -36.83 -33.63 -15.68
CA ALA A 515 -35.41 -33.31 -15.58
C ALA A 515 -34.50 -34.43 -16.14
N ILE A 516 -34.88 -35.70 -15.95
CA ILE A 516 -34.15 -36.87 -16.48
C ILE A 516 -34.35 -37.02 -18.00
N SER A 517 -35.51 -36.64 -18.52
CA SER A 517 -35.82 -36.69 -19.95
C SER A 517 -35.07 -35.64 -20.78
N GLN A 518 -34.50 -34.60 -20.15
CA GLN A 518 -33.79 -33.53 -20.84
C GLN A 518 -32.43 -34.00 -21.38
N PRO A 519 -32.18 -33.90 -22.71
CA PRO A 519 -30.92 -34.32 -23.33
C PRO A 519 -29.68 -33.54 -22.87
N ALA A 520 -29.88 -32.33 -22.34
CA ALA A 520 -28.80 -31.46 -21.86
C ALA A 520 -28.19 -31.94 -20.52
N LEU A 521 -28.89 -32.82 -19.80
CA LEU A 521 -28.51 -33.36 -18.50
C LEU A 521 -28.17 -34.85 -18.64
N ASP A 522 -27.21 -35.18 -19.51
CA ASP A 522 -26.95 -36.58 -19.83
C ASP A 522 -26.48 -37.37 -18.59
N MET A 523 -25.73 -36.75 -17.64
CA MET A 523 -25.49 -37.36 -16.30
C MET A 523 -25.07 -36.36 -15.20
N PRO A 524 -26.00 -35.74 -14.46
CA PRO A 524 -25.73 -35.21 -13.12
C PRO A 524 -26.05 -36.29 -12.08
N GLU A 525 -25.02 -36.90 -11.48
CA GLU A 525 -25.17 -37.86 -10.36
C GLU A 525 -26.02 -37.27 -9.21
N LEU A 526 -25.93 -35.96 -9.02
CA LEU A 526 -26.67 -35.21 -8.00
C LEU A 526 -28.19 -35.22 -8.21
N LEU A 527 -28.68 -35.20 -9.45
CA LEU A 527 -30.12 -35.21 -9.72
C LEU A 527 -30.72 -36.59 -9.43
N TRP A 528 -30.02 -37.64 -9.87
CA TRP A 528 -30.41 -39.02 -9.61
C TRP A 528 -30.40 -39.33 -8.13
N LYS A 529 -29.36 -38.90 -7.41
CA LYS A 529 -29.30 -39.02 -5.97
C LYS A 529 -30.47 -38.30 -5.30
N ALA A 530 -30.73 -37.04 -5.65
CA ALA A 530 -31.85 -36.29 -5.07
C ALA A 530 -33.22 -36.93 -5.36
N TYR A 531 -33.40 -37.55 -6.53
CA TYR A 531 -34.65 -38.24 -6.86
C TYR A 531 -34.81 -39.55 -6.07
N ILE A 532 -33.71 -40.30 -5.90
CA ILE A 532 -33.68 -41.51 -5.08
C ILE A 532 -33.90 -41.18 -3.60
N ASP A 533 -33.25 -40.15 -3.08
CA ASP A 533 -33.40 -39.67 -1.70
C ASP A 533 -34.86 -39.22 -1.46
N PHE A 534 -35.50 -38.56 -2.44
CA PHE A 534 -36.92 -38.19 -2.37
C PHE A 534 -37.86 -39.41 -2.29
N GLU A 535 -37.71 -40.41 -3.18
CA GLU A 535 -38.58 -41.60 -3.13
C GLU A 535 -38.25 -42.50 -1.91
N PHE A 536 -37.04 -42.39 -1.35
CA PHE A 536 -36.68 -43.00 -0.07
C PHE A 536 -37.40 -42.32 1.10
N GLU A 537 -37.42 -40.98 1.15
CA GLU A 537 -38.16 -40.21 2.17
C GLU A 537 -39.67 -40.48 2.10
N GLU A 538 -40.23 -40.62 0.89
CA GLU A 538 -41.65 -40.94 0.66
C GLU A 538 -41.97 -42.46 0.76
N ARG A 539 -40.99 -43.30 1.09
CA ARG A 539 -41.11 -44.75 1.39
C ARG A 539 -41.58 -45.65 0.24
N GLU A 540 -41.43 -45.23 -1.01
CA GLU A 540 -41.92 -45.96 -2.19
C GLU A 540 -40.85 -46.92 -2.73
N ARG A 541 -40.66 -48.04 -2.02
CA ARG A 541 -39.55 -48.98 -2.24
C ARG A 541 -39.52 -49.59 -3.64
N GLU A 542 -40.67 -49.83 -4.27
CA GLU A 542 -40.74 -50.41 -5.62
C GLU A 542 -40.23 -49.44 -6.69
N ARG A 543 -40.58 -48.15 -6.57
CA ARG A 543 -40.15 -47.12 -7.52
C ARG A 543 -38.68 -46.80 -7.36
N THR A 544 -38.19 -46.72 -6.13
CA THR A 544 -36.75 -46.53 -5.87
C THR A 544 -35.92 -47.67 -6.50
N ARG A 545 -36.41 -48.92 -6.49
CA ARG A 545 -35.78 -50.04 -7.21
C ARG A 545 -35.77 -49.82 -8.73
N GLU A 546 -36.90 -49.41 -9.30
CA GLU A 546 -36.97 -49.11 -10.73
C GLU A 546 -35.99 -47.99 -11.12
N LEU A 547 -35.84 -46.97 -10.28
CA LEU A 547 -34.87 -45.89 -10.49
C LEU A 547 -33.43 -46.38 -10.41
N TYR A 548 -33.10 -47.18 -9.40
CA TYR A 548 -31.77 -47.80 -9.30
C TYR A 548 -31.46 -48.71 -10.49
N ARG A 549 -32.44 -49.48 -11.00
CA ARG A 549 -32.28 -50.31 -12.21
C ARG A 549 -32.10 -49.48 -13.48
N ARG A 550 -32.83 -48.37 -13.62
CA ARG A 550 -32.64 -47.41 -14.72
C ARG A 550 -31.26 -46.74 -14.63
N LEU A 551 -30.79 -46.41 -13.43
CA LEU A 551 -29.49 -45.80 -13.20
C LEU A 551 -28.33 -46.78 -13.41
N SER A 552 -28.48 -48.04 -12.99
CA SER A 552 -27.47 -49.09 -13.11
C SER A 552 -27.30 -49.55 -14.56
N SER A 553 -28.38 -49.66 -15.33
CA SER A 553 -28.32 -49.93 -16.77
C SER A 553 -27.65 -48.81 -17.57
N ARG A 554 -27.73 -47.55 -17.11
CA ARG A 554 -27.16 -46.39 -17.80
C ARG A 554 -25.70 -46.11 -17.47
N THR A 555 -25.32 -46.17 -16.19
CA THR A 555 -23.96 -45.79 -15.71
C THR A 555 -23.08 -46.99 -15.37
N GLY A 556 -23.69 -48.06 -14.84
CA GLY A 556 -23.03 -49.27 -14.34
C GLY A 556 -21.76 -49.04 -13.53
N HIS A 557 -21.70 -47.93 -12.79
CA HIS A 557 -20.57 -47.53 -11.93
C HIS A 557 -20.73 -48.14 -10.53
N VAL A 558 -19.61 -48.49 -9.88
CA VAL A 558 -19.56 -49.20 -8.58
C VAL A 558 -20.42 -48.55 -7.50
N LYS A 559 -20.33 -47.22 -7.37
CA LYS A 559 -21.03 -46.49 -6.31
C LYS A 559 -22.55 -46.63 -6.40
N VAL A 560 -23.10 -46.80 -7.61
CA VAL A 560 -24.54 -47.02 -7.82
C VAL A 560 -24.93 -48.43 -7.34
N TRP A 561 -24.10 -49.44 -7.62
CA TRP A 561 -24.34 -50.81 -7.15
C TRP A 561 -24.22 -50.94 -5.63
N VAL A 562 -23.22 -50.29 -5.03
CA VAL A 562 -23.08 -50.22 -3.57
C VAL A 562 -24.29 -49.51 -2.94
N ALA A 563 -24.70 -48.36 -3.48
CA ALA A 563 -25.87 -47.64 -2.97
C ALA A 563 -27.19 -48.43 -3.15
N PHE A 564 -27.34 -49.14 -4.27
CA PHE A 564 -28.51 -49.99 -4.51
C PHE A 564 -28.59 -51.18 -3.55
N ALA A 565 -27.45 -51.81 -3.25
CA ALA A 565 -27.39 -52.92 -2.30
C ALA A 565 -27.62 -52.46 -0.85
N LEU A 566 -27.04 -51.31 -0.45
CA LEU A 566 -27.29 -50.71 0.87
C LEU A 566 -28.74 -50.25 1.02
N PHE A 567 -29.38 -49.76 -0.04
CA PHE A 567 -30.81 -49.43 -0.05
C PHE A 567 -31.68 -50.68 0.17
N GLU A 568 -31.34 -51.81 -0.49
CA GLU A 568 -32.09 -53.06 -0.28
C GLU A 568 -31.88 -53.65 1.13
N ALA A 569 -30.77 -53.33 1.79
CA ALA A 569 -30.52 -53.70 3.17
C ALA A 569 -31.24 -52.80 4.19
N ALA A 570 -31.48 -51.52 3.86
CA ALA A 570 -32.09 -50.57 4.78
C ALA A 570 -33.53 -50.96 5.13
N SER A 571 -33.85 -50.97 6.43
CA SER A 571 -35.23 -51.10 6.94
C SER A 571 -35.93 -49.75 6.85
N MET A 572 -37.11 -49.69 6.23
CA MET A 572 -37.92 -48.46 6.13
C MET A 572 -39.07 -48.44 7.15
N SER A 573 -38.77 -48.80 8.41
CA SER A 573 -39.73 -48.74 9.52
C SER A 573 -39.66 -47.41 10.27
N ASP A 574 -40.80 -46.93 10.78
CA ASP A 574 -40.87 -45.76 11.67
C ASP A 574 -40.10 -46.01 12.98
N PRO A 575 -39.46 -44.99 13.57
CA PRO A 575 -38.89 -45.10 14.92
C PRO A 575 -39.95 -45.14 16.04
N ASP A 576 -41.21 -44.76 15.77
CA ASP A 576 -42.26 -44.59 16.78
C ASP A 576 -43.29 -45.75 16.86
N ASP A 577 -43.18 -46.79 16.02
CA ASP A 577 -43.99 -48.01 16.18
C ASP A 577 -43.26 -48.99 17.11
N GLU A 578 -43.19 -48.65 18.39
CA GLU A 578 -42.55 -49.49 19.42
C GLU A 578 -43.46 -50.62 19.95
N ASP A 579 -44.75 -50.69 19.56
CA ASP A 579 -45.66 -51.73 20.04
C ASP A 579 -46.72 -52.10 18.99
N GLY A 580 -46.47 -53.17 18.21
CA GLY A 580 -47.48 -53.75 17.35
C GLY A 580 -46.99 -54.97 16.57
N ASP A 581 -47.36 -56.16 17.03
CA ASP A 581 -47.33 -57.42 16.28
C ASP A 581 -48.23 -57.35 15.02
N GLY A 582 -47.79 -56.60 14.02
CA GLY A 582 -48.39 -56.52 12.69
C GLY A 582 -47.49 -57.22 11.67
N GLU A 583 -47.98 -58.29 11.05
CA GLU A 583 -47.36 -59.06 9.97
C GLU A 583 -47.22 -58.26 8.65
N GLY A 584 -46.65 -57.06 8.72
CA GLY A 584 -46.44 -56.16 7.59
C GLY A 584 -45.32 -55.15 7.79
N ALA A 585 -44.41 -55.36 8.75
CA ALA A 585 -43.17 -54.61 8.83
C ALA A 585 -42.28 -55.04 7.65
N ASP A 586 -42.16 -54.18 6.64
CA ASP A 586 -41.37 -54.37 5.43
C ASP A 586 -39.86 -54.30 5.79
N LYS A 587 -39.38 -55.33 6.51
CA LYS A 587 -37.99 -55.51 6.93
C LYS A 587 -37.14 -55.62 5.66
N GLY A 588 -36.09 -54.82 5.55
CA GLY A 588 -35.15 -54.89 4.42
C GLY A 588 -34.66 -56.33 4.21
N ASP A 589 -34.60 -56.77 2.95
CA ASP A 589 -34.26 -58.14 2.59
C ASP A 589 -32.74 -58.26 2.35
N PRO A 590 -31.95 -58.79 3.32
CA PRO A 590 -30.50 -58.94 3.16
C PRO A 590 -30.14 -59.90 2.02
N ASP A 591 -31.02 -60.86 1.70
CA ASP A 591 -30.87 -61.75 0.54
C ASP A 591 -30.95 -61.02 -0.80
N ARG A 592 -31.79 -59.99 -0.90
CA ARG A 592 -31.90 -59.17 -2.12
C ARG A 592 -30.72 -58.23 -2.25
N ALA A 593 -30.25 -57.64 -1.15
CA ALA A 593 -29.00 -56.86 -1.13
C ALA A 593 -27.80 -57.70 -1.64
N ARG A 594 -27.69 -58.96 -1.20
CA ARG A 594 -26.68 -59.91 -1.70
C ARG A 594 -26.82 -60.20 -3.19
N ALA A 595 -28.04 -60.40 -3.68
CA ALA A 595 -28.29 -60.59 -5.11
C ALA A 595 -27.85 -59.37 -5.92
N VAL A 596 -28.09 -58.15 -5.43
CA VAL A 596 -27.63 -56.91 -6.08
C VAL A 596 -26.10 -56.79 -6.08
N PHE A 597 -25.42 -57.15 -4.99
CA PHE A 597 -23.95 -57.20 -4.98
C PHE A 597 -23.40 -58.20 -6.00
N GLN A 598 -24.04 -59.37 -6.16
CA GLN A 598 -23.67 -60.37 -7.17
C GLN A 598 -23.93 -59.86 -8.59
N GLU A 599 -25.08 -59.26 -8.87
CA GLU A 599 -25.39 -58.66 -10.18
C GLU A 599 -24.42 -57.52 -10.53
N GLY A 600 -24.08 -56.68 -9.54
CA GLY A 600 -23.07 -55.63 -9.70
C GLY A 600 -21.67 -56.20 -9.98
N TYR A 601 -21.30 -57.28 -9.29
CA TYR A 601 -20.04 -57.99 -9.51
C TYR A 601 -19.96 -58.58 -10.92
N ASP A 602 -21.01 -59.25 -11.38
CA ASP A 602 -21.09 -59.84 -12.72
C ASP A 602 -21.08 -58.76 -13.82
N SER A 603 -21.76 -57.63 -13.60
CA SER A 603 -21.74 -56.48 -14.52
C SER A 603 -20.34 -55.85 -14.61
N LEU A 604 -19.64 -55.67 -13.49
CA LEU A 604 -18.27 -55.11 -13.47
C LEU A 604 -17.25 -56.09 -14.05
N ARG A 605 -17.46 -57.40 -13.80
CA ARG A 605 -16.68 -58.49 -14.39
C ARG A 605 -16.83 -58.51 -15.91
N ALA A 606 -18.06 -58.39 -16.43
CA ALA A 606 -18.32 -58.31 -17.87
C ALA A 606 -17.66 -57.10 -18.56
N LYS A 607 -17.52 -55.98 -17.82
CA LYS A 607 -16.83 -54.76 -18.31
C LYS A 607 -15.31 -54.77 -18.13
N GLY A 608 -14.75 -55.73 -17.38
CA GLY A 608 -13.31 -55.86 -17.15
C GLY A 608 -12.69 -54.80 -16.23
N LEU A 609 -13.50 -54.07 -15.45
CA LEU A 609 -13.04 -53.00 -14.57
C LEU A 609 -12.56 -53.57 -13.23
N LYS A 610 -11.26 -53.89 -13.15
CA LYS A 610 -10.64 -54.56 -12.01
C LYS A 610 -10.63 -53.71 -10.73
N GLU A 611 -10.23 -52.45 -10.78
CA GLU A 611 -10.13 -51.59 -9.58
C GLU A 611 -11.50 -51.34 -8.94
N GLU A 612 -12.49 -51.09 -9.78
CA GLU A 612 -13.89 -50.90 -9.41
C GLU A 612 -14.51 -52.14 -8.73
N ARG A 613 -14.12 -53.34 -9.17
CA ARG A 613 -14.52 -54.61 -8.55
C ARG A 613 -13.96 -54.77 -7.14
N VAL A 614 -12.76 -54.27 -6.86
CA VAL A 614 -12.17 -54.31 -5.49
C VAL A 614 -13.01 -53.46 -4.54
N VAL A 615 -13.36 -52.25 -4.96
CA VAL A 615 -14.17 -51.33 -4.15
C VAL A 615 -15.56 -51.91 -3.86
N LEU A 616 -16.17 -52.60 -4.83
CA LEU A 616 -17.44 -53.30 -4.60
C LEU A 616 -17.29 -54.44 -3.59
N LEU A 617 -16.21 -55.22 -3.68
CA LEU A 617 -15.94 -56.35 -2.77
C LEU A 617 -15.60 -55.89 -1.35
N GLU A 618 -14.87 -54.77 -1.20
CA GLU A 618 -14.61 -54.15 0.11
C GLU A 618 -15.93 -53.70 0.75
N ALA A 619 -16.81 -53.05 -0.02
CA ALA A 619 -18.14 -52.66 0.45
C ALA A 619 -19.05 -53.86 0.77
N TRP A 620 -18.95 -54.95 -0.01
CA TRP A 620 -19.66 -56.19 0.27
C TRP A 620 -19.12 -56.86 1.55
N LYS A 621 -17.81 -56.82 1.78
CA LYS A 621 -17.20 -57.33 3.01
C LYS A 621 -17.68 -56.55 4.23
N THR A 622 -17.73 -55.22 4.18
CA THR A 622 -18.28 -54.41 5.28
C THR A 622 -19.77 -54.72 5.51
N PHE A 623 -20.53 -54.94 4.44
CA PHE A 623 -21.94 -55.33 4.56
C PHE A 623 -22.13 -56.71 5.22
N GLU A 624 -21.35 -57.72 4.84
CA GLU A 624 -21.43 -59.06 5.45
C GLU A 624 -20.87 -59.09 6.89
N GLN A 625 -20.01 -58.15 7.27
CA GLN A 625 -19.60 -57.96 8.67
C GLN A 625 -20.76 -57.47 9.54
N GLU A 626 -21.66 -56.65 9.00
CA GLU A 626 -22.78 -56.05 9.73
C GLU A 626 -24.04 -56.93 9.71
N HIS A 627 -24.32 -57.61 8.59
CA HIS A 627 -25.58 -58.32 8.35
C HIS A 627 -25.42 -59.82 8.02
N GLY A 628 -24.19 -60.32 7.88
CA GLY A 628 -23.87 -61.64 7.33
C GLY A 628 -23.62 -62.73 8.36
N THR A 629 -23.48 -63.96 7.84
CA THR A 629 -23.01 -65.14 8.58
C THR A 629 -21.52 -65.39 8.32
N GLU A 630 -20.80 -66.03 9.26
CA GLU A 630 -19.34 -66.30 9.11
C GLU A 630 -18.98 -67.03 7.80
N GLU A 631 -19.90 -67.84 7.26
CA GLU A 631 -19.72 -68.54 5.98
C GLU A 631 -19.78 -67.61 4.78
N GLN A 632 -20.64 -66.59 4.82
CA GLN A 632 -20.78 -65.61 3.74
C GLN A 632 -19.59 -64.64 3.72
N LEU A 633 -19.10 -64.26 4.90
CA LEU A 633 -17.92 -63.42 5.05
C LEU A 633 -16.66 -64.10 4.48
N LYS A 634 -16.46 -65.39 4.78
CA LYS A 634 -15.35 -66.18 4.20
C LYS A 634 -15.44 -66.31 2.68
N LYS A 635 -16.66 -66.35 2.11
CA LYS A 635 -16.84 -66.37 0.65
C LYS A 635 -16.42 -65.03 0.02
N VAL A 636 -16.79 -63.90 0.61
CA VAL A 636 -16.40 -62.56 0.11
C VAL A 636 -14.89 -62.34 0.25
N GLU A 637 -14.29 -62.75 1.36
CA GLU A 637 -12.83 -62.69 1.54
C GLU A 637 -12.07 -63.55 0.52
N GLY A 638 -12.62 -64.70 0.14
CA GLY A 638 -12.08 -65.53 -0.92
C GLY A 638 -12.14 -64.92 -2.33
N MET A 639 -13.02 -63.93 -2.57
CA MET A 639 -13.16 -63.24 -3.85
C MET A 639 -12.22 -62.02 -4.00
N MET A 640 -11.52 -61.61 -2.93
CA MET A 640 -10.61 -60.47 -2.96
C MET A 640 -9.40 -60.69 -3.90
N PRO A 641 -8.94 -59.64 -4.60
CA PRO A 641 -7.80 -59.77 -5.50
C PRO A 641 -6.47 -59.89 -4.75
N GLN A 642 -5.52 -60.58 -5.36
CA GLN A 642 -4.12 -60.59 -4.97
C GLN A 642 -3.33 -59.69 -5.92
N ILE A 643 -2.48 -58.82 -5.36
CA ILE A 643 -1.60 -57.94 -6.15
C ILE A 643 -0.33 -58.73 -6.46
N ILE A 644 -0.09 -59.05 -7.74
CA ILE A 644 1.07 -59.83 -8.17
C ILE A 644 1.94 -58.98 -9.10
N LYS A 645 3.26 -59.09 -8.93
CA LYS A 645 4.25 -58.44 -9.80
C LYS A 645 4.29 -59.13 -11.16
N ARG A 646 4.08 -58.36 -12.24
CA ARG A 646 4.21 -58.84 -13.62
C ARG A 646 5.17 -57.97 -14.42
N TRP A 647 5.75 -58.57 -15.45
CA TRP A 647 6.72 -57.93 -16.33
C TRP A 647 6.08 -57.72 -17.70
N ARG A 648 5.97 -56.46 -18.15
CA ARG A 648 5.52 -56.09 -19.49
C ARG A 648 6.73 -55.66 -20.32
N ARG A 649 6.73 -55.96 -21.62
CA ARG A 649 7.71 -55.37 -22.54
C ARG A 649 7.26 -53.94 -22.88
N GLY A 650 8.06 -52.93 -22.55
CA GLY A 650 7.75 -51.52 -22.83
C GLY A 650 7.88 -51.20 -24.33
N ASP A 651 6.91 -50.45 -24.87
CA ASP A 651 6.74 -50.25 -26.32
C ASP A 651 7.79 -49.33 -26.99
N ALA A 652 8.69 -48.71 -26.22
CA ALA A 652 9.66 -47.74 -26.75
C ALA A 652 11.14 -48.15 -26.67
N SER A 653 11.52 -49.17 -25.88
CA SER A 653 12.94 -49.53 -25.70
C SER A 653 13.23 -51.02 -25.49
N GLY A 654 12.21 -51.91 -25.55
CA GLY A 654 12.40 -53.35 -25.34
C GLY A 654 12.86 -53.74 -23.92
N ALA A 655 13.00 -52.78 -23.01
CA ALA A 655 13.21 -53.02 -21.60
C ALA A 655 11.92 -53.57 -20.96
N LEU A 656 12.08 -54.51 -20.04
CA LEU A 656 10.98 -55.04 -19.25
C LEU A 656 10.58 -53.98 -18.22
N GLU A 657 9.38 -53.43 -18.36
CA GLU A 657 8.80 -52.52 -17.38
C GLU A 657 8.02 -53.35 -16.34
N GLU A 658 8.33 -53.11 -15.07
CA GLU A 658 7.64 -53.70 -13.93
C GLU A 658 6.27 -53.03 -13.79
N TYR A 659 5.20 -53.82 -13.77
CA TYR A 659 3.87 -53.32 -13.42
C TYR A 659 3.16 -54.29 -12.46
N TRP A 660 2.31 -53.73 -11.62
CA TRP A 660 1.52 -54.47 -10.65
C TRP A 660 0.15 -54.79 -11.29
N ASP A 661 -0.23 -56.06 -11.34
CA ASP A 661 -1.51 -56.51 -11.92
C ASP A 661 -2.38 -57.11 -10.78
N MET A 662 -3.63 -56.66 -10.68
CA MET A 662 -4.61 -57.25 -9.76
C MET A 662 -5.19 -58.54 -10.38
N LEU A 663 -5.08 -59.65 -9.64
CA LEU A 663 -5.62 -60.95 -10.02
C LEU A 663 -6.73 -61.35 -9.05
N PHE A 664 -7.96 -61.49 -9.54
CA PHE A 664 -9.08 -62.03 -8.78
C PHE A 664 -9.02 -63.56 -8.81
N ALA A 665 -9.27 -64.20 -7.66
CA ALA A 665 -9.25 -65.66 -7.52
C ALA A 665 -10.19 -66.37 -8.52
N ASP A 666 -11.33 -65.74 -8.86
CA ASP A 666 -12.29 -66.26 -9.82
C ASP A 666 -11.81 -66.21 -11.28
N ASP A 667 -11.01 -65.18 -11.64
CA ASP A 667 -10.48 -65.03 -13.00
C ASP A 667 -9.35 -66.06 -13.26
N GLU A 668 -8.56 -66.43 -12.24
CA GLU A 668 -7.56 -67.51 -12.34
C GLU A 668 -8.19 -68.91 -12.38
N ARG A 669 -9.34 -69.10 -11.72
CA ARG A 669 -10.04 -70.38 -11.67
C ARG A 669 -10.56 -70.82 -13.04
N GLU A 670 -10.94 -69.87 -13.88
CA GLU A 670 -11.35 -70.09 -15.27
C GLU A 670 -10.17 -70.04 -16.26
N ALA A 671 -9.18 -69.16 -16.05
CA ALA A 671 -8.06 -69.01 -16.99
C ALA A 671 -7.02 -70.13 -16.89
N ASN A 672 -6.70 -70.65 -15.68
CA ASN A 672 -5.76 -71.76 -15.48
C ASN A 672 -6.00 -72.50 -14.13
N PRO A 673 -6.76 -73.61 -14.12
CA PRO A 673 -7.11 -74.34 -12.88
C PRO A 673 -5.91 -74.97 -12.15
N THR A 674 -4.83 -75.25 -12.86
CA THR A 674 -3.65 -75.96 -12.35
C THR A 674 -2.65 -75.03 -11.68
N SER A 675 -2.46 -73.81 -12.17
CA SER A 675 -1.57 -72.82 -11.55
C SER A 675 -2.15 -72.27 -10.26
N PHE A 676 -3.48 -72.11 -10.16
CA PHE A 676 -4.16 -71.60 -8.97
C PHE A 676 -3.94 -72.49 -7.73
N LYS A 677 -4.07 -73.81 -7.87
CA LYS A 677 -3.80 -74.76 -6.76
C LYS A 677 -2.34 -74.72 -6.30
N LEU A 678 -1.40 -74.55 -7.23
CA LEU A 678 0.02 -74.49 -6.93
C LEU A 678 0.37 -73.20 -6.17
N LEU A 679 -0.26 -72.08 -6.56
CA LEU A 679 -0.09 -70.77 -5.94
C LEU A 679 -0.73 -70.72 -4.54
N GLN A 680 -1.90 -71.36 -4.34
CA GLN A 680 -2.48 -71.55 -3.01
C GLN A 680 -1.58 -72.38 -2.09
N MET A 681 -1.00 -73.48 -2.58
CA MET A 681 -0.06 -74.29 -1.79
C MET A 681 1.22 -73.51 -1.45
N ALA A 682 1.74 -72.70 -2.38
CA ALA A 682 2.90 -71.84 -2.15
C ALA A 682 2.61 -70.72 -1.13
N HIS A 683 1.41 -70.16 -1.13
CA HIS A 683 0.99 -69.15 -0.15
C HIS A 683 0.79 -69.76 1.25
N ALA A 684 0.18 -70.94 1.33
CA ALA A 684 0.04 -71.68 2.59
C ALA A 684 1.41 -72.03 3.18
N TRP A 685 2.37 -72.42 2.33
CA TRP A 685 3.75 -72.66 2.74
C TRP A 685 4.44 -71.37 3.24
N LYS A 686 4.26 -70.25 2.54
CA LYS A 686 4.84 -68.95 2.95
C LYS A 686 4.23 -68.39 4.24
N GLN A 687 2.92 -68.58 4.47
CA GLN A 687 2.28 -68.21 5.74
C GLN A 687 2.77 -69.07 6.90
N ALA A 688 2.98 -70.37 6.67
CA ALA A 688 3.60 -71.25 7.67
C ALA A 688 5.04 -70.78 7.98
N GLN A 689 5.79 -70.36 6.97
CA GLN A 689 7.16 -69.87 7.13
C GLN A 689 7.25 -68.51 7.86
N ALA A 690 6.26 -67.62 7.65
CA ALA A 690 6.19 -66.33 8.34
C ALA A 690 5.78 -66.48 9.82
N ALA A 691 4.94 -67.47 10.13
CA ALA A 691 4.61 -67.83 11.51
C ALA A 691 5.80 -68.45 12.25
N GLU A 692 6.68 -69.17 11.54
CA GLU A 692 7.97 -69.67 12.08
C GLU A 692 8.99 -68.54 12.32
N SER A 693 9.02 -67.49 11.49
CA SER A 693 9.96 -66.37 11.67
C SER A 693 9.56 -65.40 12.78
N ASP A 694 8.26 -65.21 13.05
CA ASP A 694 7.80 -64.41 14.20
C ASP A 694 8.11 -65.12 15.54
N SER A 695 8.14 -66.47 15.56
CA SER A 695 8.57 -67.21 16.76
C SER A 695 10.08 -67.18 17.00
N ASP A 696 10.91 -67.13 15.95
CA ASP A 696 12.38 -67.05 16.09
C ASP A 696 12.87 -65.66 16.54
N SER A 697 12.07 -64.59 16.37
CA SER A 697 12.44 -63.24 16.85
C SER A 697 12.12 -62.96 18.32
N GLU A 698 11.30 -63.79 18.96
CA GLU A 698 11.03 -63.67 20.41
C GLU A 698 12.12 -64.38 21.26
N ASP A 699 12.91 -65.29 20.67
CA ASP A 699 13.93 -66.08 21.38
C ASP A 699 15.34 -65.43 21.41
N GLU A 700 15.65 -64.42 20.58
CA GLU A 700 16.97 -63.73 20.59
C GLU A 700 17.06 -62.57 21.63
N ASP A 701 15.94 -62.04 22.11
CA ASP A 701 15.92 -60.93 23.08
C ASP A 701 16.05 -61.39 24.56
N GLU A 702 16.01 -62.71 24.85
CA GLU A 702 16.11 -63.24 26.22
C GLU A 702 17.53 -63.68 26.66
N GLU A 703 18.54 -63.72 25.78
CA GLU A 703 19.90 -64.21 26.13
C GLU A 703 20.96 -63.11 26.43
N GLU A 704 20.67 -61.80 26.30
CA GLU A 704 21.61 -60.71 26.65
C GLU A 704 21.45 -60.11 28.08
N GLU A 705 20.51 -60.56 28.90
CA GLU A 705 20.44 -60.21 30.34
C GLU A 705 20.72 -61.44 31.25
N LYS A 706 22.01 -61.80 31.43
CA LYS A 706 22.49 -62.53 32.61
C LYS A 706 23.97 -62.36 32.91
#